data_AF-A0A0W7W7M4-F1
#
_entry.id   AF-A0A0W7W7M4-F1
#
_cell.length_a   1.000
_cell.length_b   1.000
_cell.length_c   1.000
_cell.angle_alpha   90.00
_cell.angle_beta   90.00
_cell.angle_gamma   90.00
#
_symmetry.space_group_name_H-M   'P 1'
#
loop_
_entity.id
_entity.type
_entity.pdbx_description
1 polymer ?
#
loop_
_entity_poly.entity_id
_entity_poly.type
_entity_poly.pdbx_seq_one_letter_code
_entity_poly.pdbx_strand_id
1 'polypeptide(L)'
;MQNTQYSSEAHVGSGAPLRRSLWGGALAACTAVALLAPMTPAHATAPAQPASATAAPQAMTQERINAANDAYNGAAATLEFITMSDTELMGGPTGEKTSEQVAYDGAKPHFVNLRAWADAKGFQARAVVNNGDVVGVNDPEYNAHIAGNSEKPAGWYRAVERVMRETFPEANVLLTQGNHDIADLMGKTFDEARAQHAPEGAPEWFYPNADSQYVSNFHTTIEGIDFIGLDYNGTSTYGYAGQQTGYQEYLTKTLAGIAAKPDYDKTKPIFVSMHSGYGSTTLGGPFRNKQDMAGPDLMRILADYPQAVLGSAHSHFSSNPETSIYQKDFTVYENASMNYIYQSVPGDFIGGEYFGGNQGDAAAGISQKSANFVTVLEDGDTVIRRFDVTHQRWLGIPWVIDTSKGKDGFTYTDDQRSKVAPWWDAAAVTASDVTETSLTLEFDQAKDDELVNFYEVEITDQAGNPVPFTANQVPDFGNNAPKSLNGSFKAYSRFYMTPNTMGFDIKGLKAAKTYNVKVSAFDDFENRSEPLTGTVRTAGTLVFPEYPETAAPAPTGEFLNLPFEGDLTDEGTAAAAAPEYSAVGSVSYVDTDRRGAAGQAVRIGTGNGSYVNLGKRAEFDLGTDKDLTISFWAKVTGLNGYGAMISNKNWANWYRSGINVAPEYTNTSRLEFTLGDGKNGVYTTGDVADFRNSWHLMTVSVDRTRNIASTYMDGVLAKEMDISGVGDMTSELDMHIGVDGLKNYGLGFDMDDLKMWDSPLTAAEVAGLYAAADATAETEALTGAVEYAKDLVAANEVHATNGRVFDPALDEALAAALTQSETALADAAPAKDALRAGYDALKSAVDSVEAQAVRFAYAVEASNGEVTPAEGVADLDGELRLALKPAAGFQIKDAVIDVTGADSFAVSGEELMLTGVQGKVLVSVAFAKVVDGGPGDGGPGDGDGDGDGDGDGDGGPGDGGPGDGGPGDGGSGTPGDGAQPGENGGKGSGSLSRDGLAATGGDPVTAWLLAGAATAMLAAAGGVLWLRTRMRRQ
;
A
#
# COMPACT_ATOMS: atom_id res chain seq x y z
N MET A 1 39.34 6.89 36.28
CA MET A 1 40.80 7.01 36.44
C MET A 1 41.42 6.63 35.11
N GLN A 2 42.20 7.58 34.57
CA GLN A 2 43.31 7.53 33.58
C GLN A 2 43.27 6.52 32.41
N ASN A 3 43.17 6.98 31.15
CA ASN A 3 44.15 7.68 30.28
C ASN A 3 45.20 6.78 29.63
N THR A 4 45.20 6.71 28.29
CA THR A 4 46.38 7.00 27.45
C THR A 4 45.98 7.37 26.02
N GLN A 5 46.39 8.58 25.60
CA GLN A 5 46.50 9.10 24.23
C GLN A 5 47.91 8.81 23.66
N TYR A 6 48.06 8.83 22.32
CA TYR A 6 49.15 9.43 21.50
C TYR A 6 48.73 9.30 20.01
N SER A 7 48.38 10.37 19.26
CA SER A 7 49.21 11.26 18.36
C SER A 7 49.84 10.51 17.16
N SER A 8 50.07 11.04 15.94
CA SER A 8 49.77 12.28 15.17
C SER A 8 50.44 12.17 13.77
N GLU A 9 50.13 13.08 12.83
CA GLU A 9 50.74 13.40 11.50
C GLU A 9 50.04 12.75 10.26
N ALA A 10 49.38 13.43 9.33
CA ALA A 10 49.58 14.66 8.52
C ALA A 10 50.26 14.42 7.15
N HIS A 11 49.52 14.60 6.05
CA HIS A 11 50.08 15.15 4.80
C HIS A 11 49.01 15.82 3.92
N VAL A 12 49.31 17.07 3.58
CA VAL A 12 48.67 17.97 2.60
C VAL A 12 49.42 17.86 1.26
N GLY A 13 48.72 17.98 0.13
CA GLY A 13 49.34 18.18 -1.18
C GLY A 13 48.34 18.41 -2.31
N SER A 14 48.17 19.67 -2.70
CA SER A 14 47.32 20.21 -3.76
C SER A 14 47.98 20.16 -5.15
N GLY A 15 47.17 20.29 -6.22
CA GLY A 15 47.67 20.78 -7.52
C GLY A 15 46.84 20.41 -8.76
N ALA A 16 45.99 21.33 -9.22
CA ALA A 16 45.49 21.38 -10.60
C ALA A 16 46.55 21.99 -11.54
N PRO A 17 46.41 21.85 -12.89
CA PRO A 17 45.93 23.02 -13.64
C PRO A 17 45.04 22.74 -14.88
N LEU A 18 44.07 23.64 -15.05
CA LEU A 18 43.50 24.24 -16.28
C LEU A 18 44.23 24.06 -17.63
N ARG A 19 43.52 23.63 -18.71
CA ARG A 19 42.93 24.47 -19.80
C ARG A 19 42.60 23.70 -21.11
N ARG A 20 41.50 24.15 -21.74
CA ARG A 20 41.14 24.24 -23.19
C ARG A 20 40.15 23.23 -23.83
N SER A 21 38.94 23.78 -24.02
CA SER A 21 37.95 23.68 -25.12
C SER A 21 38.34 23.10 -26.48
N LEU A 22 37.36 22.44 -27.14
CA LEU A 22 36.78 22.73 -28.48
C LEU A 22 35.78 21.59 -28.84
N TRP A 23 34.47 21.86 -28.89
CA TRP A 23 33.63 22.08 -30.09
C TRP A 23 33.49 20.90 -31.08
N GLY A 24 32.27 20.37 -31.15
CA GLY A 24 31.48 20.30 -32.39
C GLY A 24 31.59 19.06 -33.28
N GLY A 25 30.44 18.61 -33.80
CA GLY A 25 30.41 17.90 -35.09
C GLY A 25 29.41 16.75 -35.16
N ALA A 26 28.27 17.02 -35.78
CA ALA A 26 27.17 16.10 -36.01
C ALA A 26 27.34 15.23 -37.28
N LEU A 27 26.48 14.20 -37.35
CA LEU A 27 25.78 13.66 -38.53
C LEU A 27 26.48 12.68 -39.51
N ALA A 28 25.90 11.47 -39.54
CA ALA A 28 25.13 10.90 -40.67
C ALA A 28 25.71 9.82 -41.60
N ALA A 29 24.84 8.81 -41.80
CA ALA A 29 24.43 8.16 -43.05
C ALA A 29 24.99 6.76 -43.41
N CYS A 30 24.16 5.75 -43.13
CA CYS A 30 23.39 4.94 -44.09
C CYS A 30 24.09 4.05 -45.16
N THR A 31 23.83 2.73 -45.00
CA THR A 31 23.26 1.77 -45.99
C THR A 31 24.17 1.11 -47.05
N ALA A 32 24.25 -0.24 -47.06
CA ALA A 32 23.67 -1.10 -48.11
C ALA A 32 24.09 -2.59 -48.03
N VAL A 33 23.15 -3.43 -48.50
CA VAL A 33 22.98 -4.90 -48.48
C VAL A 33 23.81 -5.62 -49.56
N ALA A 34 24.24 -6.88 -49.32
CA ALA A 34 24.00 -8.04 -50.22
C ALA A 34 24.67 -9.36 -49.78
N LEU A 35 23.90 -10.44 -49.97
CA LEU A 35 24.11 -11.87 -49.69
C LEU A 35 25.30 -12.52 -50.43
N LEU A 36 25.82 -13.62 -49.86
CA LEU A 36 26.05 -14.92 -50.54
C LEU A 36 26.52 -15.99 -49.53
N ALA A 37 25.77 -17.08 -49.41
CA ALA A 37 26.14 -18.29 -48.67
C ALA A 37 26.74 -19.35 -49.61
N PRO A 38 27.56 -20.28 -49.08
CA PRO A 38 27.33 -21.69 -49.36
C PRO A 38 27.29 -22.55 -48.09
N MET A 39 26.46 -23.59 -48.15
CA MET A 39 26.15 -24.53 -47.07
C MET A 39 27.27 -25.54 -46.79
N THR A 40 27.49 -25.83 -45.50
CA THR A 40 28.07 -27.08 -44.97
C THR A 40 27.32 -27.45 -43.68
N PRO A 41 27.19 -28.75 -43.33
CA PRO A 41 26.21 -29.23 -42.36
C PRO A 41 26.50 -28.72 -40.94
N ALA A 42 25.49 -28.15 -40.30
CA ALA A 42 25.54 -27.66 -38.94
C ALA A 42 25.62 -28.84 -37.96
N HIS A 43 26.75 -28.94 -37.25
CA HIS A 43 26.75 -29.50 -35.91
C HIS A 43 25.89 -28.59 -35.04
N ALA A 44 24.91 -29.16 -34.33
CA ALA A 44 24.12 -28.45 -33.34
C ALA A 44 25.04 -28.11 -32.16
N THR A 45 25.59 -26.90 -32.17
CA THR A 45 26.16 -26.26 -30.99
C THR A 45 25.00 -25.75 -30.13
N ALA A 46 25.03 -26.06 -28.83
CA ALA A 46 24.18 -25.43 -27.83
C ALA A 46 24.18 -23.90 -28.01
N PRO A 47 23.05 -23.20 -27.83
CA PRO A 47 23.02 -21.76 -27.99
C PRO A 47 23.91 -21.13 -26.91
N ALA A 48 25.10 -20.69 -27.32
CA ALA A 48 25.92 -19.81 -26.50
C ALA A 48 25.10 -18.56 -26.14
N GLN A 49 25.10 -18.18 -24.86
CA GLN A 49 24.54 -16.91 -24.43
C GLN A 49 25.13 -15.77 -25.29
N PRO A 50 24.31 -14.90 -25.89
CA PRO A 50 24.82 -13.77 -26.63
C PRO A 50 25.35 -12.71 -25.65
N ALA A 51 26.67 -12.61 -25.57
CA ALA A 51 27.32 -11.40 -25.05
C ALA A 51 27.14 -10.25 -26.05
N SER A 52 26.52 -9.16 -25.57
CA SER A 52 26.41 -7.80 -26.12
C SER A 52 25.66 -7.55 -27.44
N ALA A 53 24.37 -7.28 -27.30
CA ALA A 53 23.77 -5.99 -27.67
C ALA A 53 22.67 -5.75 -26.61
N THR A 54 22.64 -4.60 -25.93
CA THR A 54 21.63 -4.32 -24.89
C THR A 54 20.25 -4.21 -25.54
N ALA A 55 19.61 -5.35 -25.76
CA ALA A 55 18.19 -5.44 -25.99
C ALA A 55 17.48 -4.84 -24.76
N ALA A 56 16.37 -4.14 -24.99
CA ALA A 56 15.54 -3.69 -23.88
C ALA A 56 15.17 -4.89 -22.99
N PRO A 57 15.09 -4.71 -21.65
CA PRO A 57 14.65 -5.77 -20.76
C PRO A 57 13.27 -6.28 -21.21
N GLN A 58 13.07 -7.59 -21.09
CA GLN A 58 11.84 -8.26 -21.53
C GLN A 58 11.07 -8.75 -20.32
N ALA A 59 9.75 -8.58 -20.32
CA ALA A 59 8.91 -9.06 -19.23
C ALA A 59 8.96 -10.59 -19.12
N MET A 60 8.88 -11.11 -17.89
CA MET A 60 8.77 -12.54 -17.62
C MET A 60 7.35 -13.07 -17.85
N THR A 61 6.98 -13.31 -19.11
CA THR A 61 5.67 -13.94 -19.43
C THR A 61 5.73 -15.46 -19.36
N GLN A 62 4.58 -16.12 -19.19
CA GLN A 62 4.52 -17.59 -19.19
C GLN A 62 4.99 -18.17 -20.54
N GLU A 63 4.75 -17.49 -21.67
CA GLU A 63 5.27 -17.93 -22.98
C GLU A 63 6.80 -17.91 -23.01
N ARG A 64 7.44 -16.87 -22.45
CA ARG A 64 8.89 -16.77 -22.35
C ARG A 64 9.47 -17.84 -21.44
N ILE A 65 8.85 -18.05 -20.27
CA ILE A 65 9.20 -19.13 -19.34
C ILE A 65 9.11 -20.49 -20.04
N ASN A 66 8.00 -20.76 -20.72
CA ASN A 66 7.79 -22.03 -21.42
C ASN A 66 8.82 -22.23 -22.53
N ALA A 67 9.06 -21.22 -23.37
CA ALA A 67 10.04 -21.31 -24.45
C ALA A 67 11.46 -21.57 -23.93
N ALA A 68 11.87 -20.92 -22.84
CA ALA A 68 13.19 -21.11 -22.25
C ALA A 68 13.38 -22.51 -21.65
N ASN A 69 12.38 -23.03 -20.94
CA ASN A 69 12.43 -24.38 -20.36
C ASN A 69 12.31 -25.48 -21.44
N ASP A 70 11.44 -25.29 -22.44
CA ASP A 70 11.19 -26.27 -23.49
C ASP A 70 12.33 -26.36 -24.51
N ALA A 71 13.24 -25.38 -24.54
CA ALA A 71 14.46 -25.43 -25.34
C ALA A 71 15.39 -26.61 -24.98
N TYR A 72 15.24 -27.17 -23.77
CA TYR A 72 16.00 -28.33 -23.30
C TYR A 72 15.29 -29.68 -23.54
N ASN A 73 14.08 -29.67 -24.10
CA ASN A 73 13.37 -30.91 -24.40
C ASN A 73 14.11 -31.69 -25.51
N GLY A 74 14.49 -32.93 -25.23
CA GLY A 74 15.27 -33.76 -26.15
C GLY A 74 16.72 -33.32 -26.33
N ALA A 75 17.25 -32.47 -25.43
CA ALA A 75 18.67 -32.16 -25.40
C ALA A 75 19.51 -33.43 -25.13
N ALA A 76 20.74 -33.45 -25.64
CA ALA A 76 21.66 -34.56 -25.41
C ALA A 76 22.05 -34.59 -23.92
N ALA A 77 21.50 -35.57 -23.20
CA ALA A 77 21.62 -35.68 -21.76
C ALA A 77 22.36 -36.96 -21.36
N THR A 78 23.28 -36.82 -20.40
CA THR A 78 23.88 -37.94 -19.68
C THR A 78 22.90 -38.53 -18.67
N LEU A 79 22.16 -37.66 -17.98
CA LEU A 79 21.23 -38.06 -16.93
C LEU A 79 20.05 -37.10 -16.84
N GLU A 80 18.85 -37.64 -16.67
CA GLU A 80 17.64 -36.89 -16.33
C GLU A 80 17.05 -37.45 -15.03
N PHE A 81 16.72 -36.59 -14.07
CA PHE A 81 16.12 -36.99 -12.81
C PHE A 81 15.17 -35.93 -12.24
N ILE A 82 14.23 -36.36 -11.42
CA ILE A 82 13.31 -35.47 -10.70
C ILE A 82 13.80 -35.35 -9.26
N THR A 83 13.78 -34.14 -8.71
CA THR A 83 14.09 -33.90 -7.30
C THR A 83 12.96 -33.10 -6.67
N MET A 84 12.59 -33.49 -5.45
CA MET A 84 11.50 -32.93 -4.66
C MET A 84 11.86 -33.00 -3.18
N SER A 85 11.09 -32.30 -2.35
CA SER A 85 11.26 -32.33 -0.90
C SER A 85 9.94 -32.46 -0.18
N ASP A 86 10.03 -32.92 1.07
CA ASP A 86 8.95 -32.89 2.06
C ASP A 86 7.62 -33.35 1.46
N THR A 87 7.62 -34.59 0.95
CA THR A 87 6.39 -35.21 0.42
C THR A 87 5.36 -35.39 1.51
N GLU A 88 5.80 -35.61 2.75
CA GLU A 88 5.00 -35.67 3.98
C GLU A 88 3.68 -36.44 3.81
N LEU A 89 3.73 -37.62 3.18
CA LEU A 89 2.53 -38.44 3.00
C LEU A 89 1.90 -38.73 4.36
N MET A 90 0.60 -38.43 4.48
CA MET A 90 -0.15 -38.57 5.73
C MET A 90 -1.63 -38.87 5.47
N GLY A 91 -2.34 -39.31 6.52
CA GLY A 91 -3.76 -39.62 6.44
C GLY A 91 -4.24 -40.65 7.48
N GLY A 92 -5.32 -40.37 8.20
CA GLY A 92 -5.95 -41.33 9.09
C GLY A 92 -6.76 -42.38 8.33
N PRO A 93 -6.92 -43.61 8.88
CA PRO A 93 -7.85 -44.57 8.29
C PRO A 93 -9.27 -44.02 8.41
N THR A 94 -10.12 -44.33 7.42
CA THR A 94 -11.56 -44.05 7.47
C THR A 94 -12.33 -45.35 7.71
N GLY A 95 -13.65 -45.29 7.80
CA GLY A 95 -14.48 -46.51 7.87
C GLY A 95 -14.34 -47.44 6.65
N GLU A 96 -13.78 -46.94 5.54
CA GLU A 96 -13.70 -47.64 4.26
C GLU A 96 -12.26 -47.84 3.75
N LYS A 97 -11.29 -47.04 4.24
CA LYS A 97 -9.91 -47.02 3.72
C LYS A 97 -8.88 -47.13 4.85
N THR A 98 -7.81 -47.87 4.60
CA THR A 98 -6.62 -47.90 5.47
C THR A 98 -5.84 -46.58 5.36
N SER A 99 -4.92 -46.33 6.31
CA SER A 99 -4.01 -45.17 6.22
C SER A 99 -3.18 -45.16 4.93
N GLU A 100 -2.77 -46.33 4.45
CA GLU A 100 -2.09 -46.46 3.15
C GLU A 100 -2.96 -45.98 2.00
N GLN A 101 -4.22 -46.42 1.93
CA GLN A 101 -5.12 -46.04 0.86
C GLN A 101 -5.43 -44.53 0.87
N VAL A 102 -5.62 -43.95 2.05
CA VAL A 102 -5.86 -42.51 2.19
C VAL A 102 -4.64 -41.69 1.74
N ALA A 103 -3.45 -42.04 2.21
CA ALA A 103 -2.22 -41.35 1.83
C ALA A 103 -1.91 -41.51 0.33
N TYR A 104 -2.08 -42.71 -0.21
CA TYR A 104 -1.88 -42.99 -1.64
C TYR A 104 -2.86 -42.20 -2.52
N ASP A 105 -4.16 -42.20 -2.18
CA ASP A 105 -5.17 -41.49 -2.96
C ASP A 105 -4.95 -39.97 -2.95
N GLY A 106 -4.45 -39.42 -1.83
CA GLY A 106 -4.10 -38.01 -1.71
C GLY A 106 -2.85 -37.64 -2.53
N ALA A 107 -1.83 -38.49 -2.56
CA ALA A 107 -0.58 -38.21 -3.27
C ALA A 107 -0.67 -38.46 -4.77
N LYS A 108 -1.35 -39.54 -5.19
CA LYS A 108 -1.34 -40.06 -6.55
C LYS A 108 -1.60 -39.00 -7.64
N PRO A 109 -2.60 -38.11 -7.53
CA PRO A 109 -2.86 -37.13 -8.60
C PRO A 109 -1.64 -36.25 -8.91
N HIS A 110 -0.86 -35.86 -7.90
CA HIS A 110 0.31 -35.00 -8.06
C HIS A 110 1.48 -35.74 -8.71
N PHE A 111 1.69 -37.00 -8.34
CA PHE A 111 2.70 -37.86 -8.98
C PHE A 111 2.34 -38.20 -10.44
N VAL A 112 1.05 -38.42 -10.73
CA VAL A 112 0.55 -38.59 -12.10
C VAL A 112 0.79 -37.32 -12.93
N ASN A 113 0.57 -36.13 -12.37
CA ASN A 113 0.89 -34.86 -13.05
C ASN A 113 2.39 -34.76 -13.38
N LEU A 114 3.27 -35.11 -12.45
CA LEU A 114 4.72 -35.14 -12.70
C LEU A 114 5.07 -36.09 -13.84
N ARG A 115 4.52 -37.31 -13.84
CA ARG A 115 4.78 -38.29 -14.89
C ARG A 115 4.25 -37.82 -16.24
N ALA A 116 3.01 -37.36 -16.29
CA ALA A 116 2.39 -36.87 -17.51
C ALA A 116 3.17 -35.69 -18.10
N TRP A 117 3.66 -34.78 -17.24
CA TRP A 117 4.52 -33.68 -17.66
C TRP A 117 5.85 -34.17 -18.21
N ALA A 118 6.52 -35.11 -17.51
CA ALA A 118 7.76 -35.72 -17.98
C ALA A 118 7.59 -36.35 -19.38
N ASP A 119 6.55 -37.16 -19.57
CA ASP A 119 6.23 -37.80 -20.85
C ASP A 119 5.96 -36.76 -21.96
N ALA A 120 5.18 -35.72 -21.65
CA ALA A 120 4.87 -34.65 -22.59
C ALA A 120 6.10 -33.85 -23.04
N LYS A 121 7.14 -33.80 -22.20
CA LYS A 121 8.40 -33.08 -22.46
C LYS A 121 9.52 -34.01 -22.96
N GLY A 122 9.23 -35.30 -23.13
CA GLY A 122 10.22 -36.30 -23.56
C GLY A 122 11.32 -36.54 -22.52
N PHE A 123 11.03 -36.28 -21.24
CA PHE A 123 11.97 -36.38 -20.12
C PHE A 123 11.92 -37.78 -19.50
N GLN A 124 13.08 -38.44 -19.38
CA GLN A 124 13.20 -39.79 -18.82
C GLN A 124 13.87 -39.77 -17.45
N ALA A 125 13.07 -39.70 -16.38
CA ALA A 125 13.59 -39.74 -15.02
C ALA A 125 14.27 -41.09 -14.70
N ARG A 126 15.60 -41.11 -14.64
CA ARG A 126 16.42 -42.27 -14.20
C ARG A 126 16.63 -42.32 -12.70
N ALA A 127 16.37 -41.20 -12.03
CA ALA A 127 16.30 -41.12 -10.58
C ALA A 127 15.16 -40.20 -10.13
N VAL A 128 14.66 -40.48 -8.93
CA VAL A 128 13.78 -39.59 -8.16
C VAL A 128 14.41 -39.37 -6.80
N VAL A 129 14.76 -38.13 -6.52
CA VAL A 129 15.34 -37.70 -5.25
C VAL A 129 14.23 -37.08 -4.41
N ASN A 130 14.03 -37.57 -3.20
CA ASN A 130 13.23 -36.92 -2.18
C ASN A 130 14.14 -36.57 -1.01
N ASN A 131 14.43 -35.28 -0.86
CA ASN A 131 15.20 -34.80 0.27
C ASN A 131 14.26 -34.20 1.32
N GLY A 132 14.23 -34.80 2.50
CA GLY A 132 13.45 -34.33 3.63
C GLY A 132 12.34 -35.27 4.04
N ASP A 133 11.28 -34.73 4.64
CA ASP A 133 10.26 -35.54 5.31
C ASP A 133 9.47 -36.39 4.30
N VAL A 134 9.68 -37.72 4.36
CA VAL A 134 9.02 -38.67 3.47
C VAL A 134 7.54 -38.81 3.86
N VAL A 135 7.26 -38.87 5.16
CA VAL A 135 5.91 -38.89 5.76
C VAL A 135 5.77 -37.84 6.87
N GLY A 136 4.54 -37.46 7.19
CA GLY A 136 4.25 -36.43 8.20
C GLY A 136 4.02 -36.97 9.63
N VAL A 137 4.94 -37.76 10.20
CA VAL A 137 4.80 -38.26 11.59
C VAL A 137 4.93 -37.12 12.57
N ASN A 138 4.02 -37.06 13.55
CA ASN A 138 4.12 -36.15 14.68
C ASN A 138 4.18 -36.95 15.99
N ASP A 139 4.25 -36.25 17.12
CA ASP A 139 4.40 -36.87 18.44
C ASP A 139 3.36 -37.97 18.74
N PRO A 140 2.07 -37.86 18.35
CA PRO A 140 1.11 -38.94 18.56
C PRO A 140 1.49 -40.24 17.83
N GLU A 141 1.89 -40.15 16.56
CA GLU A 141 2.29 -41.28 15.74
C GLU A 141 3.59 -41.91 16.21
N TYR A 142 4.58 -41.08 16.57
CA TYR A 142 5.84 -41.57 17.11
C TYR A 142 5.65 -42.27 18.46
N ASN A 143 4.87 -41.68 19.37
CA ASN A 143 4.57 -42.31 20.66
C ASN A 143 3.80 -43.64 20.49
N ALA A 144 2.89 -43.72 19.51
CA ALA A 144 2.22 -44.95 19.17
C ALA A 144 3.20 -46.02 18.65
N HIS A 145 4.14 -45.65 17.79
CA HIS A 145 5.20 -46.53 17.31
C HIS A 145 6.04 -47.10 18.47
N ILE A 146 6.49 -46.24 19.40
CA ILE A 146 7.25 -46.68 20.60
C ILE A 146 6.42 -47.62 21.49
N ALA A 147 5.10 -47.43 21.53
CA ALA A 147 4.18 -48.34 22.22
C ALA A 147 3.88 -49.65 21.44
N GLY A 148 4.50 -49.85 20.28
CA GLY A 148 4.31 -51.03 19.42
C GLY A 148 3.15 -50.94 18.43
N ASN A 149 2.50 -49.78 18.31
CA ASN A 149 1.40 -49.54 17.38
C ASN A 149 1.85 -48.63 16.22
N SER A 150 2.35 -49.24 15.16
CA SER A 150 2.98 -48.52 14.03
C SER A 150 2.16 -48.51 12.74
N GLU A 151 0.95 -49.10 12.74
CA GLU A 151 0.25 -49.41 11.49
C GLU A 151 -0.13 -48.16 10.68
N LYS A 152 -0.48 -47.06 11.35
CA LYS A 152 -0.80 -45.79 10.70
C LYS A 152 0.41 -45.23 9.91
N PRO A 153 1.58 -44.95 10.55
CA PRO A 153 2.77 -44.49 9.81
C PRO A 153 3.35 -45.55 8.87
N ALA A 154 3.28 -46.85 9.19
CA ALA A 154 3.67 -47.91 8.25
C ALA A 154 2.82 -47.87 6.98
N GLY A 155 1.51 -47.62 7.10
CA GLY A 155 0.63 -47.42 5.95
C GLY A 155 1.09 -46.27 5.05
N TRP A 156 1.58 -45.17 5.63
CA TRP A 156 2.09 -44.04 4.85
C TRP A 156 3.37 -44.40 4.08
N TYR A 157 4.31 -45.11 4.70
CA TYR A 157 5.49 -45.61 3.98
C TYR A 157 5.11 -46.58 2.86
N ARG A 158 4.15 -47.49 3.07
CA ARG A 158 3.66 -48.34 1.97
C ARG A 158 3.04 -47.53 0.82
N ALA A 159 2.34 -46.44 1.14
CA ALA A 159 1.81 -45.53 0.13
C ALA A 159 2.92 -44.83 -0.67
N VAL A 160 4.02 -44.44 -0.03
CA VAL A 160 5.22 -43.88 -0.69
C VAL A 160 5.83 -44.89 -1.65
N GLU A 161 6.05 -46.14 -1.21
CA GLU A 161 6.60 -47.20 -2.08
C GLU A 161 5.74 -47.37 -3.32
N ARG A 162 4.43 -47.52 -3.09
CA ARG A 162 3.46 -47.76 -4.14
C ARG A 162 3.38 -46.60 -5.13
N VAL A 163 3.25 -45.35 -4.66
CA VAL A 163 3.06 -44.20 -5.56
C VAL A 163 4.31 -43.96 -6.41
N MET A 164 5.51 -44.06 -5.83
CA MET A 164 6.76 -43.89 -6.57
C MET A 164 6.98 -45.05 -7.55
N ARG A 165 6.72 -46.30 -7.15
CA ARG A 165 6.87 -47.48 -8.01
C ARG A 165 5.94 -47.46 -9.20
N GLU A 166 4.67 -47.09 -8.99
CA GLU A 166 3.68 -47.02 -10.07
C GLU A 166 3.95 -45.85 -11.02
N THR A 167 4.51 -44.75 -10.52
CA THR A 167 4.73 -43.52 -11.31
C THR A 167 6.06 -43.52 -12.05
N PHE A 168 7.12 -44.04 -11.42
CA PHE A 168 8.49 -44.04 -11.92
C PHE A 168 9.14 -45.43 -11.78
N PRO A 169 8.59 -46.49 -12.43
CA PRO A 169 9.09 -47.86 -12.27
C PRO A 169 10.54 -48.05 -12.75
N GLU A 170 11.02 -47.20 -13.65
CA GLU A 170 12.37 -47.21 -14.24
C GLU A 170 13.41 -46.39 -13.46
N ALA A 171 12.99 -45.62 -12.46
CA ALA A 171 13.87 -44.71 -11.73
C ALA A 171 14.44 -45.37 -10.45
N ASN A 172 15.71 -45.08 -10.17
CA ASN A 172 16.24 -45.26 -8.82
C ASN A 172 15.56 -44.26 -7.88
N VAL A 173 15.30 -44.63 -6.63
CA VAL A 173 14.67 -43.73 -5.66
C VAL A 173 15.63 -43.45 -4.52
N LEU A 174 15.91 -42.18 -4.26
CA LEU A 174 16.92 -41.69 -3.33
C LEU A 174 16.20 -40.90 -2.23
N LEU A 175 16.10 -41.47 -1.02
CA LEU A 175 15.36 -40.88 0.10
C LEU A 175 16.33 -40.52 1.23
N THR A 176 16.40 -39.24 1.59
CA THR A 176 17.05 -38.81 2.83
C THR A 176 16.00 -38.45 3.85
N GLN A 177 16.11 -39.01 5.06
CA GLN A 177 15.07 -38.85 6.08
C GLN A 177 15.03 -37.43 6.63
N GLY A 178 13.82 -36.98 6.99
CA GLY A 178 13.63 -35.76 7.76
C GLY A 178 13.31 -36.01 9.23
N ASN A 179 12.99 -34.94 9.97
CA ASN A 179 12.68 -34.99 11.41
C ASN A 179 11.28 -35.53 11.73
N HIS A 180 10.41 -35.64 10.72
CA HIS A 180 9.09 -36.27 10.76
C HIS A 180 9.10 -37.72 10.24
N ASP A 181 10.28 -38.30 10.03
CA ASP A 181 10.43 -39.72 9.70
C ASP A 181 10.76 -40.58 10.92
N ILE A 182 10.46 -41.88 10.82
CA ILE A 182 10.87 -42.92 11.78
C ILE A 182 11.77 -43.91 11.04
N ALA A 183 13.09 -43.73 11.14
CA ALA A 183 14.09 -44.41 10.30
C ALA A 183 13.93 -45.95 10.23
N ASP A 184 13.74 -46.59 11.38
CA ASP A 184 13.67 -48.05 11.45
C ASP A 184 12.35 -48.61 10.95
N LEU A 185 11.25 -47.88 11.17
CA LEU A 185 9.94 -48.22 10.63
C LEU A 185 9.92 -48.05 9.11
N MET A 186 10.50 -46.95 8.60
CA MET A 186 10.63 -46.70 7.16
C MET A 186 11.36 -47.86 6.48
N GLY A 187 12.54 -48.22 6.98
CA GLY A 187 13.35 -49.30 6.42
C GLY A 187 12.62 -50.65 6.39
N LYS A 188 12.09 -51.09 7.53
CA LYS A 188 11.35 -52.37 7.62
C LYS A 188 10.14 -52.39 6.67
N THR A 189 9.39 -51.30 6.62
CA THR A 189 8.17 -51.22 5.79
C THR A 189 8.51 -51.23 4.30
N PHE A 190 9.56 -50.53 3.88
CA PHE A 190 10.02 -50.57 2.49
C PHE A 190 10.60 -51.93 2.10
N ASP A 191 11.36 -52.59 2.97
CA ASP A 191 11.85 -53.95 2.71
C ASP A 191 10.69 -54.92 2.48
N GLU A 192 9.65 -54.87 3.33
CA GLU A 192 8.45 -55.68 3.20
C GLU A 192 7.62 -55.36 1.94
N ALA A 193 7.38 -54.07 1.67
CA ALA A 193 6.62 -53.63 0.50
C ALA A 193 7.35 -53.97 -0.81
N ARG A 194 8.66 -53.72 -0.89
CA ARG A 194 9.46 -54.04 -2.07
C ARG A 194 9.57 -55.54 -2.31
N ALA A 195 9.70 -56.36 -1.26
CA ALA A 195 9.67 -57.81 -1.40
C ALA A 195 8.35 -58.33 -2.00
N GLN A 196 7.24 -57.59 -1.83
CA GLN A 196 5.93 -57.93 -2.37
C GLN A 196 5.68 -57.36 -3.78
N HIS A 197 6.14 -56.12 -4.04
CA HIS A 197 5.74 -55.36 -5.23
C HIS A 197 6.85 -55.17 -6.28
N ALA A 198 8.13 -55.24 -5.89
CA ALA A 198 9.22 -54.95 -6.81
C ALA A 198 9.46 -56.13 -7.77
N PRO A 199 9.41 -55.93 -9.09
CA PRO A 199 9.76 -56.98 -10.05
C PRO A 199 11.25 -57.33 -9.96
N GLU A 200 11.61 -58.53 -10.45
CA GLU A 200 13.01 -58.92 -10.58
C GLU A 200 13.76 -57.90 -11.46
N GLY A 201 14.89 -57.37 -10.94
CA GLY A 201 15.66 -56.34 -11.63
C GLY A 201 15.10 -54.91 -11.52
N ALA A 202 14.14 -54.66 -10.63
CA ALA A 202 13.67 -53.30 -10.35
C ALA A 202 14.85 -52.39 -9.93
N PRO A 203 14.85 -51.10 -10.34
CA PRO A 203 15.85 -50.13 -9.91
C PRO A 203 15.99 -50.03 -8.39
N GLU A 204 17.20 -49.68 -7.96
CA GLU A 204 17.57 -49.64 -6.55
C GLU A 204 16.92 -48.46 -5.83
N TRP A 205 16.61 -48.69 -4.54
CA TRP A 205 16.07 -47.69 -3.65
C TRP A 205 17.06 -47.50 -2.50
N PHE A 206 17.37 -46.25 -2.18
CA PHE A 206 18.30 -45.86 -1.14
C PHE A 206 17.51 -45.17 -0.02
N TYR A 207 17.48 -45.80 1.15
CA TYR A 207 16.73 -45.41 2.34
C TYR A 207 17.39 -46.05 3.57
N PRO A 208 17.13 -45.57 4.81
CA PRO A 208 17.70 -46.19 6.00
C PRO A 208 17.11 -47.59 6.18
N ASN A 209 17.99 -48.58 6.23
CA ASN A 209 17.68 -50.00 6.39
C ASN A 209 18.64 -50.68 7.37
N ALA A 210 18.49 -51.99 7.58
CA ALA A 210 19.32 -52.75 8.52
C ALA A 210 20.82 -52.66 8.22
N ASP A 211 21.23 -52.63 6.95
CA ASP A 211 22.64 -52.59 6.54
C ASP A 211 23.27 -51.23 6.87
N SER A 212 22.50 -50.15 6.72
CA SER A 212 22.89 -48.79 7.10
C SER A 212 22.76 -48.49 8.60
N GLN A 213 22.34 -49.47 9.41
CA GLN A 213 21.96 -49.29 10.82
C GLN A 213 20.85 -48.25 11.01
N TYR A 214 19.93 -48.17 10.05
CA TYR A 214 18.83 -47.22 9.98
C TYR A 214 19.30 -45.76 9.97
N VAL A 215 20.37 -45.48 9.23
CA VAL A 215 20.88 -44.13 8.95
C VAL A 215 20.84 -43.91 7.44
N SER A 216 20.23 -42.82 6.99
CA SER A 216 20.01 -42.48 5.58
C SER A 216 21.23 -41.87 4.87
N ASN A 217 22.44 -42.18 5.35
CA ASN A 217 23.69 -41.82 4.68
C ASN A 217 23.96 -42.80 3.54
N PHE A 218 24.01 -42.33 2.30
CA PHE A 218 24.34 -43.17 1.13
C PHE A 218 25.17 -42.43 0.10
N HIS A 219 25.89 -43.20 -0.72
CA HIS A 219 26.61 -42.73 -1.90
C HIS A 219 26.37 -43.75 -3.01
N THR A 220 25.93 -43.26 -4.16
CA THR A 220 25.75 -44.07 -5.35
C THR A 220 26.14 -43.28 -6.60
N THR A 221 26.30 -43.99 -7.71
CA THR A 221 26.57 -43.39 -9.01
C THR A 221 25.49 -43.85 -9.99
N ILE A 222 24.81 -42.91 -10.64
CA ILE A 222 23.76 -43.19 -11.65
C ILE A 222 24.22 -42.55 -12.96
N GLU A 223 24.35 -43.37 -14.02
CA GLU A 223 24.89 -42.95 -15.32
C GLU A 223 26.22 -42.17 -15.24
N GLY A 224 27.05 -42.52 -14.25
CA GLY A 224 28.36 -41.90 -14.05
C GLY A 224 28.38 -40.56 -13.30
N ILE A 225 27.25 -40.10 -12.73
CA ILE A 225 27.23 -38.94 -11.80
C ILE A 225 26.98 -39.40 -10.36
N ASP A 226 27.65 -38.75 -9.42
CA ASP A 226 27.62 -39.10 -8.00
C ASP A 226 26.43 -38.45 -7.27
N PHE A 227 25.72 -39.25 -6.46
CA PHE A 227 24.66 -38.83 -5.55
C PHE A 227 25.05 -39.16 -4.12
N ILE A 228 24.92 -38.18 -3.23
CA ILE A 228 25.19 -38.33 -1.79
C ILE A 228 23.94 -37.94 -1.02
N GLY A 229 23.38 -38.88 -0.27
CA GLY A 229 22.34 -38.62 0.73
C GLY A 229 22.96 -38.49 2.11
N LEU A 230 22.52 -37.48 2.88
CA LEU A 230 23.03 -37.21 4.21
C LEU A 230 21.90 -37.22 5.23
N ASP A 231 22.14 -37.95 6.31
CA ASP A 231 21.24 -38.07 7.43
C ASP A 231 21.47 -36.94 8.44
N TYR A 232 20.48 -36.07 8.58
CA TYR A 232 20.55 -34.95 9.51
C TYR A 232 20.35 -35.36 10.98
N ASN A 233 19.62 -36.46 11.24
CA ASN A 233 19.23 -36.89 12.59
C ASN A 233 20.16 -37.97 13.17
N GLY A 234 20.99 -38.60 12.32
CA GLY A 234 21.92 -39.64 12.73
C GLY A 234 21.20 -40.89 13.25
N THR A 235 21.67 -41.46 14.36
CA THR A 235 21.03 -42.64 14.98
C THR A 235 19.75 -42.31 15.76
N SER A 236 19.43 -41.03 15.95
CA SER A 236 18.18 -40.61 16.57
C SER A 236 17.09 -40.63 15.51
N THR A 237 16.18 -41.60 15.61
CA THR A 237 15.31 -41.96 14.49
C THR A 237 14.10 -41.05 14.27
N TYR A 238 13.84 -40.06 15.14
CA TYR A 238 12.72 -39.10 15.05
C TYR A 238 12.95 -37.84 15.90
N GLY A 239 12.45 -36.69 15.44
CA GLY A 239 12.33 -35.44 16.20
C GLY A 239 13.58 -34.54 16.23
N TYR A 240 13.45 -33.37 16.86
CA TYR A 240 14.46 -32.30 16.86
C TYR A 240 15.71 -32.56 17.72
N ALA A 241 15.72 -33.63 18.52
CA ALA A 241 16.73 -33.84 19.57
C ALA A 241 18.08 -34.42 19.05
N GLY A 242 18.18 -34.80 17.76
CA GLY A 242 19.37 -35.41 17.15
C GLY A 242 20.00 -34.63 16.00
N GLN A 243 19.48 -33.44 15.70
CA GLN A 243 19.90 -32.60 14.58
C GLN A 243 21.41 -32.35 14.61
N GLN A 244 22.08 -32.53 13.45
CA GLN A 244 23.51 -32.25 13.18
C GLN A 244 24.53 -33.32 13.60
N THR A 245 24.16 -34.58 13.84
CA THR A 245 25.14 -35.59 14.31
C THR A 245 25.35 -36.74 13.32
N GLY A 246 26.61 -37.00 12.94
CA GLY A 246 27.05 -38.23 12.27
C GLY A 246 27.34 -38.14 10.77
N TYR A 247 26.74 -37.21 10.03
CA TYR A 247 26.94 -37.10 8.58
C TYR A 247 28.29 -36.49 8.18
N GLN A 248 28.95 -35.69 9.05
CA GLN A 248 30.15 -34.94 8.70
C GLN A 248 31.33 -35.86 8.33
N GLU A 249 31.56 -36.89 9.16
CA GLU A 249 32.62 -37.88 8.92
C GLU A 249 32.33 -38.70 7.67
N TYR A 250 31.06 -39.09 7.48
CA TYR A 250 30.61 -39.79 6.29
C TYR A 250 30.87 -38.97 5.03
N LEU A 251 30.37 -37.73 4.96
CA LEU A 251 30.55 -36.82 3.83
C LEU A 251 32.03 -36.60 3.50
N THR A 252 32.85 -36.32 4.52
CA THR A 252 34.30 -36.09 4.34
C THR A 252 34.98 -37.32 3.72
N LYS A 253 34.68 -38.53 4.22
CA LYS A 253 35.25 -39.77 3.69
C LYS A 253 34.75 -40.08 2.28
N THR A 254 33.46 -39.87 2.02
CA THR A 254 32.84 -40.11 0.72
C THR A 254 33.45 -39.21 -0.34
N LEU A 255 33.55 -37.90 -0.09
CA LEU A 255 34.15 -36.95 -1.02
C LEU A 255 35.64 -37.21 -1.27
N ALA A 256 36.40 -37.56 -0.22
CA ALA A 256 37.80 -37.98 -0.38
C ALA A 256 37.92 -39.27 -1.21
N GLY A 257 36.99 -40.21 -1.02
CA GLY A 257 36.89 -41.44 -1.79
C GLY A 257 36.59 -41.20 -3.26
N ILE A 258 35.62 -40.32 -3.57
CA ILE A 258 35.30 -39.88 -4.93
C ILE A 258 36.53 -39.24 -5.58
N ALA A 259 37.16 -38.28 -4.90
CA ALA A 259 38.33 -37.55 -5.41
C ALA A 259 39.58 -38.44 -5.61
N ALA A 260 39.65 -39.60 -4.95
CA ALA A 260 40.74 -40.55 -5.08
C ALA A 260 40.56 -41.54 -6.24
N LYS A 261 39.38 -41.59 -6.88
CA LYS A 261 39.12 -42.51 -8.00
C LYS A 261 39.94 -42.09 -9.24
N PRO A 262 40.51 -43.04 -10.02
CA PRO A 262 41.29 -42.72 -11.22
C PRO A 262 40.51 -41.98 -12.33
N ASP A 263 39.20 -42.17 -12.36
CA ASP A 263 38.25 -41.56 -13.28
C ASP A 263 37.53 -40.34 -12.69
N TYR A 264 38.02 -39.81 -11.57
CA TYR A 264 37.48 -38.60 -10.96
C TYR A 264 37.58 -37.42 -11.93
N ASP A 265 36.44 -36.79 -12.18
CA ASP A 265 36.31 -35.63 -13.04
C ASP A 265 35.77 -34.45 -12.24
N LYS A 266 36.54 -33.37 -12.19
CA LYS A 266 36.16 -32.16 -11.46
C LYS A 266 35.05 -31.37 -12.15
N THR A 267 34.77 -31.65 -13.42
CA THR A 267 33.73 -30.98 -14.21
C THR A 267 32.39 -31.72 -14.15
N LYS A 268 32.32 -32.87 -13.46
CA LYS A 268 31.05 -33.60 -13.28
C LYS A 268 30.38 -33.16 -11.98
N PRO A 269 29.06 -32.91 -11.99
CA PRO A 269 28.34 -32.52 -10.79
C PRO A 269 28.33 -33.64 -9.74
N ILE A 270 28.33 -33.23 -8.48
CA ILE A 270 28.07 -34.11 -7.33
C ILE A 270 26.77 -33.63 -6.68
N PHE A 271 25.70 -34.41 -6.79
CA PHE A 271 24.42 -34.05 -6.19
C PHE A 271 24.40 -34.46 -4.72
N VAL A 272 24.06 -33.50 -3.86
CA VAL A 272 24.00 -33.70 -2.41
C VAL A 272 22.57 -33.41 -1.93
N SER A 273 22.04 -34.30 -1.10
CA SER A 273 20.68 -34.27 -0.58
C SER A 273 20.70 -34.31 0.94
N MET A 274 19.95 -33.42 1.58
CA MET A 274 19.61 -33.51 3.01
C MET A 274 18.34 -32.74 3.34
N HIS A 275 17.84 -32.97 4.54
CA HIS A 275 16.65 -32.33 5.08
C HIS A 275 16.85 -30.86 5.47
N SER A 276 17.91 -30.54 6.22
CA SER A 276 18.01 -29.24 6.89
C SER A 276 18.42 -28.09 5.96
N GLY A 277 18.01 -26.87 6.35
CA GLY A 277 18.29 -25.64 5.62
C GLY A 277 19.76 -25.14 5.71
N TYR A 278 20.07 -24.16 4.85
CA TYR A 278 21.41 -23.62 4.64
C TYR A 278 21.47 -22.11 4.91
N GLY A 279 21.97 -21.73 6.09
CA GLY A 279 22.15 -20.31 6.45
C GLY A 279 22.93 -19.48 5.42
N SER A 280 22.53 -18.22 5.22
CA SER A 280 23.20 -17.28 4.30
C SER A 280 23.22 -17.68 2.81
N THR A 281 22.31 -18.55 2.36
CA THR A 281 22.24 -18.99 0.94
C THR A 281 20.89 -18.63 0.29
N THR A 282 20.02 -19.58 -0.03
CA THR A 282 18.74 -19.40 -0.74
C THR A 282 17.52 -19.27 0.20
N LEU A 283 17.68 -19.68 1.47
CA LEU A 283 16.60 -19.71 2.45
C LEU A 283 15.89 -18.36 2.64
N GLY A 284 14.59 -18.31 2.28
CA GLY A 284 13.63 -17.29 2.69
C GLY A 284 13.67 -15.98 1.89
N GLY A 285 14.42 -15.91 0.79
CA GLY A 285 14.56 -14.69 0.00
C GLY A 285 15.21 -13.53 0.79
N PRO A 286 14.87 -12.26 0.52
CA PRO A 286 15.43 -11.11 1.24
C PRO A 286 15.05 -11.05 2.74
N PHE A 287 14.03 -11.79 3.17
CA PHE A 287 13.41 -11.68 4.50
C PHE A 287 13.92 -12.69 5.55
N ARG A 288 15.22 -13.01 5.48
CA ARG A 288 15.92 -14.10 6.17
C ARG A 288 15.76 -14.08 7.70
N ASN A 289 14.87 -14.91 8.25
CA ASN A 289 14.97 -15.36 9.63
C ASN A 289 15.79 -16.66 9.69
N LYS A 290 16.65 -16.79 10.72
CA LYS A 290 17.55 -17.93 10.93
C LYS A 290 16.73 -19.22 11.14
N GLN A 291 16.53 -20.01 10.09
CA GLN A 291 15.90 -21.33 10.18
C GLN A 291 16.90 -22.42 9.79
N ASP A 292 16.97 -23.39 10.71
CA ASP A 292 17.60 -24.73 10.73
C ASP A 292 19.04 -24.94 10.20
N MET A 293 19.84 -25.66 10.99
CA MET A 293 21.29 -25.45 11.12
C MET A 293 22.17 -26.68 10.73
N ALA A 294 22.01 -27.26 9.54
CA ALA A 294 23.13 -28.06 8.97
C ALA A 294 24.33 -27.18 8.51
N GLY A 295 24.13 -25.86 8.45
CA GLY A 295 24.94 -24.89 7.70
C GLY A 295 26.47 -24.94 7.83
N PRO A 296 27.09 -24.67 9.00
CA PRO A 296 28.52 -24.32 9.00
C PRO A 296 29.47 -25.45 8.62
N ASP A 297 29.24 -26.66 9.13
CA ASP A 297 30.12 -27.80 8.87
C ASP A 297 29.93 -28.36 7.47
N LEU A 298 28.68 -28.49 7.02
CA LEU A 298 28.36 -28.87 5.67
C LEU A 298 28.97 -27.91 4.64
N MET A 299 28.73 -26.61 4.80
CA MET A 299 29.27 -25.59 3.90
C MET A 299 30.79 -25.63 3.88
N ARG A 300 31.42 -25.81 5.05
CA ARG A 300 32.88 -25.93 5.17
C ARG A 300 33.41 -27.17 4.46
N ILE A 301 32.75 -28.32 4.56
CA ILE A 301 33.18 -29.57 3.91
C ILE A 301 33.01 -29.47 2.39
N LEU A 302 31.91 -28.89 1.90
CA LEU A 302 31.63 -28.73 0.48
C LEU A 302 32.40 -27.58 -0.19
N ALA A 303 33.02 -26.67 0.57
CA ALA A 303 33.66 -25.47 0.02
C ALA A 303 34.81 -25.74 -0.98
N ASP A 304 35.42 -26.92 -0.89
CA ASP A 304 36.50 -27.38 -1.78
C ASP A 304 35.97 -28.10 -3.04
N TYR A 305 34.65 -28.25 -3.16
CA TYR A 305 33.96 -29.02 -4.22
C TYR A 305 32.98 -28.12 -4.98
N PRO A 306 33.45 -27.22 -5.86
CA PRO A 306 32.58 -26.28 -6.58
C PRO A 306 31.57 -26.97 -7.52
N GLN A 307 31.78 -28.24 -7.86
CA GLN A 307 30.83 -29.05 -8.61
C GLN A 307 29.67 -29.62 -7.76
N ALA A 308 29.68 -29.40 -6.44
CA ALA A 308 28.59 -29.85 -5.58
C ALA A 308 27.32 -29.03 -5.84
N VAL A 309 26.20 -29.73 -5.96
CA VAL A 309 24.86 -29.15 -6.17
C VAL A 309 23.95 -29.67 -5.06
N LEU A 310 23.53 -28.77 -4.17
CA LEU A 310 22.87 -29.09 -2.91
C LEU A 310 21.43 -28.56 -2.89
N GLY A 311 20.45 -29.46 -2.78
CA GLY A 311 19.02 -29.11 -2.67
C GLY A 311 18.59 -28.89 -1.21
N SER A 312 17.76 -27.87 -0.94
CA SER A 312 17.17 -27.61 0.39
C SER A 312 15.91 -28.44 0.65
N ALA A 313 15.52 -28.55 1.92
CA ALA A 313 14.21 -29.09 2.38
C ALA A 313 13.85 -28.46 3.74
N HIS A 314 12.92 -29.05 4.50
CA HIS A 314 12.48 -28.68 5.85
C HIS A 314 11.72 -27.35 5.97
N SER A 315 12.16 -26.32 5.24
CA SER A 315 11.58 -24.98 5.31
C SER A 315 10.30 -24.81 4.51
N HIS A 316 10.03 -25.72 3.57
CA HIS A 316 8.89 -25.64 2.64
C HIS A 316 8.87 -24.33 1.83
N PHE A 317 9.99 -23.64 1.69
CA PHE A 317 10.08 -22.37 0.96
C PHE A 317 9.78 -22.54 -0.53
N SER A 318 9.34 -21.47 -1.19
CA SER A 318 9.04 -21.52 -2.61
C SER A 318 10.32 -21.59 -3.47
N SER A 319 10.27 -22.29 -4.60
CA SER A 319 11.30 -22.23 -5.65
C SER A 319 11.05 -21.12 -6.68
N ASN A 320 9.94 -20.39 -6.52
CA ASN A 320 9.56 -19.27 -7.37
C ASN A 320 10.58 -18.10 -7.37
N PRO A 321 11.06 -17.62 -6.20
CA PRO A 321 11.99 -16.50 -6.13
C PRO A 321 13.28 -16.81 -6.91
N GLU A 322 13.89 -15.83 -7.60
CA GLU A 322 15.21 -16.01 -8.22
C GLU A 322 16.33 -16.10 -7.18
N THR A 323 16.06 -15.63 -5.95
CA THR A 323 16.90 -15.89 -4.78
C THR A 323 16.94 -17.37 -4.34
N SER A 324 16.11 -18.24 -4.92
CA SER A 324 16.05 -19.67 -4.61
C SER A 324 17.20 -20.50 -5.22
N ILE A 325 18.19 -19.86 -5.85
CA ILE A 325 19.49 -20.45 -6.19
C ILE A 325 20.63 -19.52 -5.76
N TYR A 326 21.73 -20.08 -5.26
CA TYR A 326 22.89 -19.32 -4.83
C TYR A 326 24.19 -20.06 -5.06
N GLN A 327 25.20 -19.33 -5.52
CA GLN A 327 26.56 -19.82 -5.73
C GLN A 327 27.57 -18.94 -5.01
N LYS A 328 28.41 -19.58 -4.20
CA LYS A 328 29.57 -18.95 -3.56
C LYS A 328 30.79 -19.86 -3.62
N ASP A 329 30.70 -21.01 -2.94
CA ASP A 329 31.75 -22.03 -2.95
C ASP A 329 31.33 -23.26 -3.74
N PHE A 330 30.02 -23.53 -3.79
CA PHE A 330 29.30 -24.58 -4.53
C PHE A 330 27.88 -24.07 -4.79
N THR A 331 27.03 -24.86 -5.44
CA THR A 331 25.66 -24.46 -5.76
C THR A 331 24.66 -24.96 -4.72
N VAL A 332 23.80 -24.06 -4.24
CA VAL A 332 22.65 -24.36 -3.39
C VAL A 332 21.38 -23.93 -4.11
N TYR A 333 20.32 -24.73 -4.04
CA TYR A 333 19.03 -24.40 -4.65
C TYR A 333 17.85 -24.91 -3.82
N GLU A 334 16.69 -24.26 -3.96
CA GLU A 334 15.47 -24.68 -3.30
C GLU A 334 14.72 -25.76 -4.07
N ASN A 335 14.38 -26.87 -3.39
CA ASN A 335 13.50 -27.91 -3.94
C ASN A 335 12.02 -27.67 -3.66
N ALA A 336 11.72 -26.67 -2.85
CA ALA A 336 10.39 -26.35 -2.36
C ALA A 336 9.73 -27.49 -1.58
N SER A 337 8.47 -27.81 -1.83
CA SER A 337 7.77 -28.89 -1.10
C SER A 337 6.70 -29.53 -1.97
N MET A 338 6.53 -30.84 -1.79
CA MET A 338 5.43 -31.63 -2.34
C MET A 338 4.24 -31.72 -1.39
N ASN A 339 4.29 -31.10 -0.21
CA ASN A 339 3.15 -30.97 0.70
C ASN A 339 2.47 -29.60 0.60
N TYR A 340 3.15 -28.54 1.01
CA TYR A 340 2.66 -27.15 0.98
C TYR A 340 3.82 -26.17 0.93
N ILE A 341 3.60 -24.97 0.38
CA ILE A 341 4.56 -23.88 0.46
C ILE A 341 4.35 -23.07 1.74
N TYR A 342 5.46 -22.88 2.45
CA TYR A 342 5.61 -22.03 3.63
C TYR A 342 6.45 -20.82 3.20
N GLN A 343 6.09 -19.59 3.59
CA GLN A 343 6.99 -18.45 3.47
C GLN A 343 6.72 -17.48 4.62
N SER A 344 7.77 -17.13 5.36
CA SER A 344 7.65 -16.08 6.38
C SER A 344 7.42 -14.73 5.72
N VAL A 345 6.40 -14.01 6.19
CA VAL A 345 6.08 -12.67 5.70
C VAL A 345 6.49 -11.66 6.77
N PRO A 346 7.31 -10.64 6.44
CA PRO A 346 7.62 -9.57 7.38
C PRO A 346 6.34 -8.97 7.99
N GLY A 347 6.37 -8.73 9.30
CA GLY A 347 5.21 -8.25 10.04
C GLY A 347 4.71 -6.87 9.59
N ASP A 348 5.49 -6.10 8.82
CA ASP A 348 5.09 -4.82 8.23
C ASP A 348 4.23 -4.96 6.96
N PHE A 349 4.16 -6.14 6.34
CA PHE A 349 3.31 -6.37 5.16
C PHE A 349 1.84 -6.59 5.53
N ILE A 350 0.92 -6.37 4.59
CA ILE A 350 -0.46 -6.84 4.65
C ILE A 350 -0.45 -8.37 4.58
N GLY A 351 -1.19 -9.03 5.48
CA GLY A 351 -1.13 -10.49 5.62
C GLY A 351 0.20 -11.00 6.17
N GLY A 352 0.92 -10.16 6.94
CA GLY A 352 2.16 -10.51 7.63
C GLY A 352 2.02 -11.68 8.61
N GLU A 353 3.17 -12.20 9.06
CA GLU A 353 3.37 -13.43 9.86
C GLU A 353 3.63 -14.68 8.99
N TYR A 354 2.67 -15.11 8.16
CA TYR A 354 2.81 -16.37 7.43
C TYR A 354 2.02 -16.43 6.13
N PHE A 355 2.67 -16.91 5.06
CA PHE A 355 2.02 -17.22 3.79
C PHE A 355 1.68 -18.72 3.74
N GLY A 356 0.41 -19.08 3.99
CA GLY A 356 -0.07 -20.46 4.18
C GLY A 356 -0.51 -21.22 2.94
N GLY A 357 0.27 -21.21 1.86
CA GLY A 357 0.05 -22.15 0.76
C GLY A 357 -1.14 -21.88 -0.17
N ASN A 358 -1.78 -20.71 -0.12
CA ASN A 358 -2.86 -20.34 -1.04
C ASN A 358 -2.44 -20.07 -2.49
N GLN A 359 -1.16 -20.29 -2.82
CA GLN A 359 -0.65 -20.31 -4.20
C GLN A 359 -1.02 -21.59 -4.97
N GLY A 360 -1.73 -22.54 -4.36
CA GLY A 360 -2.26 -23.72 -5.04
C GLY A 360 -3.65 -23.48 -5.64
N ASP A 361 -4.51 -24.49 -5.57
CA ASP A 361 -5.92 -24.37 -5.95
C ASP A 361 -6.77 -24.20 -4.68
N ALA A 362 -7.01 -22.95 -4.31
CA ALA A 362 -7.81 -22.61 -3.14
C ALA A 362 -9.27 -23.11 -3.24
N ALA A 363 -9.83 -23.20 -4.45
CA ALA A 363 -11.20 -23.69 -4.66
C ALA A 363 -11.29 -25.21 -4.43
N ALA A 364 -10.24 -25.94 -4.78
CA ALA A 364 -10.11 -27.37 -4.48
C ALA A 364 -9.55 -27.67 -3.08
N GLY A 365 -9.09 -26.65 -2.35
CA GLY A 365 -8.42 -26.82 -1.05
C GLY A 365 -7.06 -27.50 -1.14
N ILE A 366 -6.35 -27.32 -2.26
CA ILE A 366 -5.06 -27.95 -2.55
C ILE A 366 -3.97 -26.88 -2.47
N SER A 367 -3.01 -27.05 -1.55
CA SER A 367 -1.84 -26.16 -1.48
C SER A 367 -0.93 -26.29 -2.71
N GLN A 368 -0.12 -25.27 -3.00
CA GLN A 368 0.87 -25.38 -4.07
C GLN A 368 1.88 -26.49 -3.75
N LYS A 369 2.19 -27.30 -4.77
CA LYS A 369 3.21 -28.35 -4.72
C LYS A 369 4.19 -28.12 -5.85
N SER A 370 5.48 -28.31 -5.58
CA SER A 370 6.53 -28.03 -6.55
C SER A 370 7.59 -29.13 -6.55
N ALA A 371 8.23 -29.31 -7.71
CA ALA A 371 9.38 -30.18 -7.88
C ALA A 371 10.31 -29.61 -8.96
N ASN A 372 11.50 -30.19 -9.10
CA ASN A 372 12.49 -29.78 -10.09
C ASN A 372 12.80 -30.92 -11.06
N PHE A 373 12.85 -30.61 -12.34
CA PHE A 373 13.31 -31.48 -13.42
C PHE A 373 14.76 -31.14 -13.74
N VAL A 374 15.67 -32.06 -13.45
CA VAL A 374 17.12 -31.84 -13.60
C VAL A 374 17.65 -32.65 -14.77
N THR A 375 18.35 -31.98 -15.69
CA THR A 375 19.05 -32.59 -16.82
C THR A 375 20.53 -32.29 -16.70
N VAL A 376 21.36 -33.33 -16.61
CA VAL A 376 22.81 -33.23 -16.78
C VAL A 376 23.12 -33.48 -18.25
N LEU A 377 23.59 -32.45 -18.96
CA LEU A 377 23.90 -32.51 -20.38
C LEU A 377 25.20 -33.29 -20.66
N GLU A 378 25.41 -33.72 -21.90
CA GLU A 378 26.64 -34.41 -22.32
C GLU A 378 27.90 -33.51 -22.24
N ASP A 379 27.73 -32.18 -22.28
CA ASP A 379 28.81 -31.21 -22.13
C ASP A 379 29.18 -30.92 -20.67
N GLY A 380 28.41 -31.45 -19.71
CA GLY A 380 28.64 -31.33 -18.27
C GLY A 380 27.79 -30.26 -17.57
N ASP A 381 27.04 -29.45 -18.31
CA ASP A 381 26.13 -28.46 -17.73
C ASP A 381 24.95 -29.14 -17.03
N THR A 382 24.53 -28.60 -15.89
CA THR A 382 23.34 -29.04 -15.16
C THR A 382 22.22 -28.03 -15.32
N VAL A 383 21.11 -28.45 -15.92
CA VAL A 383 19.92 -27.62 -16.13
C VAL A 383 18.84 -28.01 -15.11
N ILE A 384 18.41 -27.07 -14.28
CA ILE A 384 17.33 -27.24 -13.30
C ILE A 384 16.10 -26.46 -13.79
N ARG A 385 15.04 -27.20 -14.11
CA ARG A 385 13.74 -26.65 -14.53
C ARG A 385 12.73 -26.79 -13.39
N ARG A 386 12.30 -25.66 -12.84
CA ARG A 386 11.38 -25.60 -11.70
C ARG A 386 9.94 -25.79 -12.16
N PHE A 387 9.15 -26.59 -11.46
CA PHE A 387 7.81 -26.97 -11.89
C PHE A 387 6.77 -26.84 -10.78
N ASP A 388 5.67 -26.16 -11.09
CA ASP A 388 4.45 -26.11 -10.28
C ASP A 388 3.59 -27.33 -10.63
N VAL A 389 3.55 -28.30 -9.72
CA VAL A 389 2.82 -29.57 -9.89
C VAL A 389 1.31 -29.38 -9.82
N THR A 390 0.87 -28.38 -9.05
CA THR A 390 -0.55 -28.09 -8.86
C THR A 390 -1.15 -27.49 -10.12
N HIS A 391 -0.47 -26.50 -10.73
CA HIS A 391 -0.93 -25.81 -11.93
C HIS A 391 -0.38 -26.36 -13.25
N GLN A 392 0.55 -27.32 -13.19
CA GLN A 392 1.20 -27.93 -14.34
C GLN A 392 1.84 -26.90 -15.28
N ARG A 393 2.76 -26.09 -14.73
CA ARG A 393 3.52 -25.10 -15.50
C ARG A 393 4.97 -24.98 -15.02
N TRP A 394 5.84 -24.55 -15.93
CA TRP A 394 7.20 -24.15 -15.57
C TRP A 394 7.20 -22.86 -14.74
N LEU A 395 8.17 -22.76 -13.84
CA LEU A 395 8.42 -21.61 -12.97
C LEU A 395 9.75 -20.96 -13.35
N GLY A 396 9.69 -19.68 -13.73
CA GLY A 396 10.87 -18.87 -14.07
C GLY A 396 11.71 -19.44 -15.23
N ILE A 397 12.86 -18.83 -15.47
CA ILE A 397 13.83 -19.31 -16.45
C ILE A 397 14.60 -20.51 -15.85
N PRO A 398 14.95 -21.53 -16.64
CA PRO A 398 15.76 -22.65 -16.16
C PRO A 398 17.09 -22.18 -15.59
N TRP A 399 17.50 -22.76 -14.47
CA TRP A 399 18.84 -22.53 -13.95
C TRP A 399 19.85 -23.42 -14.67
N VAL A 400 20.99 -22.88 -15.10
CA VAL A 400 22.03 -23.58 -15.84
C VAL A 400 23.34 -23.43 -15.08
N ILE A 401 23.88 -24.55 -14.60
CA ILE A 401 25.06 -24.60 -13.74
C ILE A 401 26.21 -25.20 -14.55
N ASP A 402 27.21 -24.36 -14.86
CA ASP A 402 28.48 -24.77 -15.46
C ASP A 402 29.51 -25.06 -14.37
N THR A 403 29.78 -26.35 -14.14
CA THR A 403 30.82 -26.77 -13.18
C THR A 403 32.19 -26.99 -13.84
N SER A 404 32.29 -26.90 -15.17
CA SER A 404 33.52 -27.17 -15.92
C SER A 404 34.64 -26.17 -15.64
N LYS A 405 34.26 -24.95 -15.22
CA LYS A 405 35.17 -23.87 -14.84
C LYS A 405 35.35 -23.72 -13.33
N GLY A 406 34.80 -24.64 -12.52
CA GLY A 406 34.75 -24.47 -11.07
C GLY A 406 34.04 -23.16 -10.68
N LYS A 407 34.59 -22.42 -9.71
CA LYS A 407 33.98 -21.17 -9.21
C LYS A 407 33.92 -20.06 -10.27
N ASP A 408 34.81 -20.07 -11.26
CA ASP A 408 34.81 -19.08 -12.36
C ASP A 408 33.61 -19.26 -13.31
N GLY A 409 32.90 -20.41 -13.22
CA GLY A 409 31.67 -20.68 -13.97
C GLY A 409 30.39 -20.22 -13.27
N PHE A 410 30.47 -19.69 -12.04
CA PHE A 410 29.28 -19.33 -11.27
C PHE A 410 28.58 -18.09 -11.82
N THR A 411 27.28 -18.23 -12.07
CA THR A 411 26.38 -17.19 -12.60
C THR A 411 25.34 -16.73 -11.58
N TYR A 412 25.10 -17.50 -10.52
CA TYR A 412 24.12 -17.19 -9.46
C TYR A 412 24.78 -16.60 -8.22
N THR A 413 25.64 -15.59 -8.42
CA THR A 413 26.42 -14.92 -7.38
C THR A 413 25.83 -13.55 -7.07
N ASP A 414 26.16 -12.97 -5.90
CA ASP A 414 25.66 -11.64 -5.53
C ASP A 414 25.99 -10.54 -6.58
N ASP A 415 27.12 -10.66 -7.28
CA ASP A 415 27.57 -9.68 -8.28
C ASP A 415 26.87 -9.81 -9.66
N GLN A 416 26.28 -10.98 -9.94
CA GLN A 416 25.68 -11.35 -11.23
C GLN A 416 24.14 -11.30 -11.24
N ARG A 417 23.51 -11.01 -10.10
CA ARG A 417 22.06 -10.83 -9.97
C ARG A 417 21.54 -9.69 -10.86
N SER A 418 20.26 -9.77 -11.24
CA SER A 418 19.62 -8.70 -12.02
C SER A 418 19.72 -7.37 -11.28
N LYS A 419 19.93 -6.31 -12.08
CA LYS A 419 19.97 -4.90 -11.64
C LYS A 419 18.89 -4.10 -12.36
N VAL A 420 18.02 -4.78 -13.10
CA VAL A 420 16.91 -4.17 -13.81
C VAL A 420 15.79 -4.03 -12.79
N ALA A 421 15.36 -2.80 -12.54
CA ALA A 421 14.21 -2.58 -11.68
C ALA A 421 12.91 -2.95 -12.42
N PRO A 422 11.86 -3.38 -11.69
CA PRO A 422 10.55 -3.54 -12.28
C PRO A 422 10.07 -2.25 -12.95
N TRP A 423 9.19 -2.38 -13.93
CA TRP A 423 8.67 -1.25 -14.69
C TRP A 423 7.17 -1.37 -14.97
N TRP A 424 6.57 -0.23 -15.29
CA TRP A 424 5.17 -0.13 -15.68
C TRP A 424 5.06 0.14 -17.17
N ASP A 425 4.07 -0.48 -17.81
CA ASP A 425 3.62 -0.06 -19.15
C ASP A 425 2.54 1.03 -18.99
N ALA A 426 1.49 1.03 -19.81
CA ALA A 426 0.30 1.86 -19.62
C ALA A 426 -0.55 1.33 -18.45
N ALA A 427 -0.06 1.53 -17.22
CA ALA A 427 -0.77 1.19 -15.98
C ALA A 427 -1.38 2.44 -15.35
N ALA A 428 -2.49 2.27 -14.63
CA ALA A 428 -3.14 3.31 -13.86
C ALA A 428 -3.55 2.79 -12.48
N VAL A 429 -3.60 3.70 -11.52
CA VAL A 429 -4.27 3.45 -10.25
C VAL A 429 -5.77 3.67 -10.45
N THR A 430 -6.57 2.67 -10.12
CA THR A 430 -8.03 2.74 -10.20
C THR A 430 -8.68 2.46 -8.84
N ALA A 431 -9.95 2.83 -8.71
CA ALA A 431 -10.75 2.52 -7.54
C ALA A 431 -12.11 1.96 -7.95
N SER A 432 -12.54 0.90 -7.27
CA SER A 432 -13.87 0.30 -7.36
C SER A 432 -14.54 0.32 -5.98
N ASP A 433 -15.82 -0.07 -5.89
CA ASP A 433 -16.60 -0.13 -4.64
C ASP A 433 -16.48 1.12 -3.73
N VAL A 434 -16.45 2.29 -4.37
CA VAL A 434 -16.23 3.57 -3.71
C VAL A 434 -17.44 3.93 -2.85
N THR A 435 -17.21 4.15 -1.57
CA THR A 435 -18.18 4.68 -0.61
C THR A 435 -17.68 6.00 -0.04
N GLU A 436 -18.45 6.60 0.88
CA GLU A 436 -18.01 7.79 1.60
C GLU A 436 -16.78 7.55 2.48
N THR A 437 -16.47 6.31 2.87
CA THR A 437 -15.36 6.05 3.82
C THR A 437 -14.46 4.89 3.43
N SER A 438 -14.66 4.34 2.24
CA SER A 438 -13.89 3.21 1.73
C SER A 438 -13.83 3.18 0.21
N LEU A 439 -12.88 2.42 -0.32
CA LEU A 439 -12.78 2.05 -1.72
C LEU A 439 -11.94 0.77 -1.84
N THR A 440 -12.04 0.10 -2.98
CA THR A 440 -11.11 -0.95 -3.37
C THR A 440 -10.09 -0.36 -4.33
N LEU A 441 -8.83 -0.27 -3.88
CA LEU A 441 -7.71 0.25 -4.66
C LEU A 441 -7.17 -0.84 -5.58
N GLU A 442 -7.02 -0.55 -6.87
CA GLU A 442 -6.61 -1.51 -7.88
C GLU A 442 -5.47 -0.96 -8.77
N PHE A 443 -4.56 -1.84 -9.17
CA PHE A 443 -3.54 -1.57 -10.20
C PHE A 443 -3.06 -2.87 -10.86
N ASP A 444 -2.62 -2.79 -12.12
CA ASP A 444 -2.00 -3.91 -12.83
C ASP A 444 -0.67 -4.30 -12.18
N GLN A 445 -0.26 -5.57 -12.26
CA GLN A 445 1.09 -5.92 -11.80
C GLN A 445 2.17 -5.27 -12.68
N ALA A 446 3.23 -4.77 -12.04
CA ALA A 446 4.43 -4.33 -12.74
C ALA A 446 5.08 -5.49 -13.49
N LYS A 447 5.82 -5.15 -14.54
CA LYS A 447 6.65 -6.08 -15.30
C LYS A 447 8.05 -6.10 -14.73
N ASP A 448 8.70 -7.24 -14.86
CA ASP A 448 10.09 -7.42 -14.47
C ASP A 448 10.79 -8.40 -15.41
N ASP A 449 12.12 -8.34 -15.50
CA ASP A 449 12.89 -9.27 -16.32
C ASP A 449 13.11 -10.63 -15.63
N GLU A 450 12.77 -10.69 -14.34
CA GLU A 450 12.67 -11.85 -13.46
C GLU A 450 11.27 -11.94 -12.83
N LEU A 451 11.08 -11.38 -11.64
CA LEU A 451 9.87 -11.47 -10.83
C LEU A 451 9.71 -10.22 -9.95
N VAL A 452 8.53 -9.59 -10.01
CA VAL A 452 8.14 -8.65 -8.97
C VAL A 452 7.87 -9.44 -7.70
N ASN A 453 8.57 -9.15 -6.61
CA ASN A 453 8.40 -9.83 -5.33
C ASN A 453 7.30 -9.16 -4.49
N PHE A 454 7.32 -7.84 -4.37
CA PHE A 454 6.34 -7.10 -3.57
C PHE A 454 6.11 -5.67 -4.07
N TYR A 455 5.08 -5.04 -3.52
CA TYR A 455 4.75 -3.64 -3.72
C TYR A 455 4.77 -2.89 -2.40
N GLU A 456 5.19 -1.64 -2.45
CA GLU A 456 4.93 -0.63 -1.44
C GLU A 456 3.87 0.34 -1.97
N VAL A 457 2.77 0.49 -1.24
CA VAL A 457 1.65 1.37 -1.58
C VAL A 457 1.59 2.47 -0.54
N GLU A 458 1.68 3.71 -1.00
CA GLU A 458 1.57 4.93 -0.21
C GLU A 458 0.27 5.65 -0.59
N ILE A 459 -0.52 6.02 0.42
CA ILE A 459 -1.77 6.77 0.35
C ILE A 459 -1.62 7.99 1.25
N THR A 460 -1.71 9.18 0.66
CA THR A 460 -1.65 10.45 1.40
C THR A 460 -2.85 11.32 1.06
N ASP A 461 -3.09 12.34 1.87
CA ASP A 461 -3.96 13.45 1.44
C ASP A 461 -3.31 14.24 0.27
N GLN A 462 -4.03 15.24 -0.24
CA GLN A 462 -3.54 16.11 -1.31
C GLN A 462 -2.35 16.99 -0.90
N ALA A 463 -2.13 17.21 0.40
CA ALA A 463 -0.98 17.94 0.93
C ALA A 463 0.27 17.04 1.12
N GLY A 464 0.13 15.73 0.94
CA GLY A 464 1.20 14.75 1.11
C GLY A 464 1.32 14.22 2.54
N ASN A 465 0.35 14.48 3.41
CA ASN A 465 0.37 13.93 4.77
C ASN A 465 -0.12 12.48 4.78
N PRO A 466 0.51 11.60 5.58
CA PRO A 466 0.02 10.24 5.84
C PRO A 466 -1.41 10.25 6.36
N VAL A 467 -2.27 9.36 5.83
CA VAL A 467 -3.65 9.20 6.31
C VAL A 467 -3.83 7.87 7.04
N PRO A 468 -4.63 7.83 8.13
CA PRO A 468 -4.96 6.59 8.81
C PRO A 468 -6.02 5.83 8.01
N PHE A 469 -5.83 4.52 7.83
CA PHE A 469 -6.81 3.63 7.20
C PHE A 469 -6.60 2.19 7.70
N THR A 470 -7.55 1.32 7.37
CA THR A 470 -7.31 -0.12 7.37
C THR A 470 -7.22 -0.64 5.95
N ALA A 471 -6.34 -1.61 5.73
CA ALA A 471 -6.23 -2.28 4.44
C ALA A 471 -6.28 -3.79 4.59
N ASN A 472 -6.94 -4.45 3.65
CA ASN A 472 -6.81 -5.89 3.43
C ASN A 472 -6.62 -6.16 1.94
N GLN A 473 -5.87 -7.19 1.59
CA GLN A 473 -5.59 -7.51 0.19
C GLN A 473 -6.76 -8.30 -0.41
N VAL A 474 -7.12 -7.99 -1.65
CA VAL A 474 -8.26 -8.57 -2.38
C VAL A 474 -7.75 -9.34 -3.60
N PRO A 475 -8.19 -10.61 -3.81
CA PRO A 475 -8.95 -11.43 -2.86
C PRO A 475 -8.15 -11.74 -1.59
N ASP A 476 -8.83 -11.99 -0.47
CA ASP A 476 -8.20 -12.37 0.80
C ASP A 476 -7.90 -13.87 0.80
N PHE A 477 -6.61 -14.21 0.88
CA PHE A 477 -6.13 -15.59 0.85
C PHE A 477 -5.79 -16.14 2.25
N GLY A 478 -6.22 -15.50 3.33
CA GLY A 478 -5.99 -16.01 4.68
C GLY A 478 -7.16 -15.79 5.64
N ASN A 479 -8.25 -15.18 5.16
CA ASN A 479 -9.23 -14.52 6.04
C ASN A 479 -8.52 -13.60 7.04
N ASN A 480 -7.50 -12.88 6.56
CA ASN A 480 -6.66 -12.03 7.38
C ASN A 480 -7.49 -10.86 7.91
N ALA A 481 -7.27 -10.49 9.17
CA ALA A 481 -7.86 -9.28 9.71
C ALA A 481 -7.29 -8.04 8.98
N PRO A 482 -8.12 -7.04 8.65
CA PRO A 482 -7.63 -5.78 8.10
C PRO A 482 -6.59 -5.14 9.03
N LYS A 483 -5.51 -4.64 8.44
CA LYS A 483 -4.40 -4.04 9.19
C LYS A 483 -4.56 -2.54 9.29
N SER A 484 -4.46 -1.98 10.50
CA SER A 484 -4.43 -0.53 10.71
C SER A 484 -3.08 0.05 10.30
N LEU A 485 -3.10 1.08 9.48
CA LEU A 485 -1.96 1.67 8.81
C LEU A 485 -2.06 3.19 8.85
N ASN A 486 -0.93 3.87 8.67
CA ASN A 486 -0.87 5.32 8.52
C ASN A 486 0.09 5.67 7.38
N GLY A 487 -0.45 6.14 6.26
CA GLY A 487 0.33 6.52 5.08
C GLY A 487 0.65 5.39 4.12
N SER A 488 1.31 4.31 4.56
CA SER A 488 1.77 3.27 3.61
C SER A 488 1.69 1.85 4.14
N PHE A 489 1.79 0.88 3.22
CA PHE A 489 1.92 -0.54 3.51
C PHE A 489 2.68 -1.27 2.41
N LYS A 490 3.14 -2.49 2.73
CA LYS A 490 3.72 -3.41 1.76
C LYS A 490 2.82 -4.61 1.54
N ALA A 491 2.88 -5.20 0.36
CA ALA A 491 2.14 -6.41 0.03
C ALA A 491 2.88 -7.24 -1.01
N TYR A 492 2.90 -8.57 -0.85
CA TYR A 492 3.49 -9.46 -1.85
C TYR A 492 2.77 -9.36 -3.19
N SER A 493 3.54 -9.51 -4.27
CA SER A 493 3.09 -9.31 -5.64
C SER A 493 2.10 -10.34 -6.14
N ARG A 494 2.05 -11.51 -5.50
CA ARG A 494 1.20 -12.63 -5.89
C ARG A 494 1.42 -13.08 -7.35
N PHE A 495 2.60 -12.88 -7.93
CA PHE A 495 2.91 -13.12 -9.35
C PHE A 495 2.42 -14.46 -9.93
N TYR A 496 2.32 -15.51 -9.11
CA TYR A 496 1.82 -16.83 -9.53
C TYR A 496 0.33 -17.07 -9.27
N MET A 497 -0.40 -16.13 -8.67
CA MET A 497 -1.83 -16.22 -8.40
C MET A 497 -2.62 -15.53 -9.51
N THR A 498 -3.83 -16.03 -9.77
CA THR A 498 -4.74 -15.47 -10.78
C THR A 498 -5.90 -14.78 -10.04
N PRO A 499 -6.36 -13.57 -10.42
CA PRO A 499 -5.94 -12.73 -11.56
C PRO A 499 -4.63 -11.96 -11.33
N ASN A 500 -4.02 -11.50 -12.44
CA ASN A 500 -2.76 -10.74 -12.47
C ASN A 500 -2.95 -9.24 -12.18
N THR A 501 -3.80 -8.92 -11.20
CA THR A 501 -4.08 -7.55 -10.73
C THR A 501 -3.92 -7.49 -9.22
N MET A 502 -3.52 -6.34 -8.71
CA MET A 502 -3.37 -6.08 -7.28
C MET A 502 -4.58 -5.29 -6.80
N GLY A 503 -5.30 -5.82 -5.79
CA GLY A 503 -6.46 -5.18 -5.18
C GLY A 503 -6.31 -5.03 -3.67
N PHE A 504 -6.80 -3.93 -3.11
CA PHE A 504 -6.80 -3.66 -1.66
C PHE A 504 -8.08 -2.96 -1.21
N ASP A 505 -8.81 -3.58 -0.28
CA ASP A 505 -9.93 -2.96 0.42
C ASP A 505 -9.38 -1.93 1.39
N ILE A 506 -9.59 -0.64 1.12
CA ILE A 506 -9.18 0.47 1.99
C ILE A 506 -10.40 1.02 2.72
N LYS A 507 -10.36 1.09 4.06
CA LYS A 507 -11.47 1.59 4.90
C LYS A 507 -10.99 2.62 5.93
N GLY A 508 -11.92 3.47 6.39
CA GLY A 508 -11.62 4.51 7.37
C GLY A 508 -11.17 5.85 6.75
N LEU A 509 -11.34 6.00 5.44
CA LEU A 509 -11.11 7.26 4.73
C LEU A 509 -12.22 8.27 5.06
N LYS A 510 -11.95 9.55 4.84
CA LYS A 510 -12.95 10.64 4.93
C LYS A 510 -13.78 10.75 3.65
N ALA A 511 -15.03 11.17 3.79
CA ALA A 511 -15.97 11.42 2.68
C ALA A 511 -15.55 12.59 1.80
N ALA A 512 -15.87 12.47 0.51
CA ALA A 512 -15.65 13.48 -0.51
C ALA A 512 -14.19 13.98 -0.57
N LYS A 513 -13.21 13.10 -0.36
CA LYS A 513 -11.78 13.48 -0.34
C LYS A 513 -11.01 12.77 -1.44
N THR A 514 -10.11 13.50 -2.08
CA THR A 514 -9.12 12.95 -3.01
C THR A 514 -7.85 12.59 -2.25
N TYR A 515 -7.31 11.42 -2.55
CA TYR A 515 -6.07 10.90 -2.00
C TYR A 515 -5.06 10.69 -3.12
N ASN A 516 -3.80 11.02 -2.85
CA ASN A 516 -2.70 10.65 -3.73
C ASN A 516 -2.30 9.20 -3.43
N VAL A 517 -2.07 8.43 -4.48
CA VAL A 517 -1.58 7.06 -4.39
C VAL A 517 -0.28 6.94 -5.15
N LYS A 518 0.70 6.32 -4.52
CA LYS A 518 1.99 6.00 -5.11
C LYS A 518 2.32 4.54 -4.86
N VAL A 519 2.52 3.79 -5.94
CA VAL A 519 2.84 2.36 -5.90
C VAL A 519 4.25 2.15 -6.42
N SER A 520 5.08 1.50 -5.63
CA SER A 520 6.45 1.13 -6.02
C SER A 520 6.59 -0.38 -6.00
N ALA A 521 7.06 -0.95 -7.10
CA ALA A 521 7.29 -2.39 -7.24
C ALA A 521 8.75 -2.71 -6.91
N PHE A 522 8.97 -3.86 -6.30
CA PHE A 522 10.28 -4.36 -5.93
C PHE A 522 10.43 -5.78 -6.45
N ASP A 523 11.56 -6.07 -7.09
CA ASP A 523 11.92 -7.43 -7.47
C ASP A 523 12.50 -8.22 -6.28
N ASP A 524 12.93 -9.45 -6.57
CA ASP A 524 13.55 -10.37 -5.63
C ASP A 524 14.88 -9.88 -5.02
N PHE A 525 15.54 -8.94 -5.70
CA PHE A 525 16.83 -8.36 -5.33
C PHE A 525 16.69 -6.92 -4.80
N GLU A 526 15.45 -6.50 -4.50
CA GLU A 526 15.10 -5.19 -3.97
C GLU A 526 15.39 -4.01 -4.92
N ASN A 527 15.55 -4.27 -6.23
CA ASN A 527 15.54 -3.20 -7.22
C ASN A 527 14.14 -2.57 -7.25
N ARG A 528 14.09 -1.24 -7.14
CA ARG A 528 12.84 -0.47 -6.96
C ARG A 528 12.43 0.20 -8.26
N SER A 529 11.17 0.04 -8.65
CA SER A 529 10.62 0.72 -9.82
C SER A 529 10.52 2.23 -9.65
N GLU A 530 10.47 2.93 -10.79
CA GLU A 530 9.85 4.25 -10.81
C GLU A 530 8.38 4.12 -10.39
N PRO A 531 7.87 4.99 -9.51
CA PRO A 531 6.57 4.79 -8.91
C PRO A 531 5.43 5.01 -9.92
N LEU A 532 4.43 4.14 -9.89
CA LEU A 532 3.13 4.41 -10.49
C LEU A 532 2.37 5.36 -9.57
N THR A 533 2.02 6.54 -10.08
CA THR A 533 1.30 7.58 -9.32
C THR A 533 -0.10 7.77 -9.88
N GLY A 534 -1.08 7.97 -9.00
CA GLY A 534 -2.43 8.31 -9.37
C GLY A 534 -3.19 8.95 -8.21
N THR A 535 -4.46 9.23 -8.43
CA THR A 535 -5.35 9.77 -7.40
C THR A 535 -6.63 8.95 -7.33
N VAL A 536 -7.17 8.77 -6.13
CA VAL A 536 -8.47 8.13 -5.90
C VAL A 536 -9.33 9.03 -5.05
N ARG A 537 -10.65 8.98 -5.21
CA ARG A 537 -11.59 9.87 -4.50
C ARG A 537 -12.71 9.06 -3.86
N THR A 538 -13.00 9.32 -2.59
CA THR A 538 -14.17 8.77 -1.88
C THR A 538 -15.46 9.46 -2.31
N ALA A 539 -16.59 8.76 -2.18
CA ALA A 539 -17.90 9.33 -2.46
C ALA A 539 -18.31 10.37 -1.40
N GLY A 540 -19.39 11.10 -1.65
CA GLY A 540 -19.93 12.13 -0.76
C GLY A 540 -19.91 13.53 -1.38
N THR A 541 -20.49 14.49 -0.66
CA THR A 541 -20.52 15.90 -1.08
C THR A 541 -19.46 16.68 -0.32
N LEU A 542 -18.69 17.52 -1.03
CA LEU A 542 -17.77 18.45 -0.38
C LEU A 542 -18.57 19.50 0.39
N VAL A 543 -18.18 19.77 1.64
CA VAL A 543 -18.73 20.89 2.43
C VAL A 543 -17.63 21.91 2.61
N PHE A 544 -17.87 23.15 2.15
CA PHE A 544 -16.92 24.24 2.36
C PHE A 544 -16.88 24.55 3.87
N PRO A 545 -15.71 24.52 4.51
CA PRO A 545 -15.61 24.68 5.97
C PRO A 545 -16.03 26.09 6.39
N GLU A 546 -16.58 26.22 7.59
CA GLU A 546 -16.89 27.54 8.18
C GLU A 546 -15.62 28.17 8.76
N TYR A 547 -15.50 29.49 8.63
CA TYR A 547 -14.46 30.26 9.31
C TYR A 547 -14.94 30.69 10.69
N PRO A 548 -14.13 30.58 11.75
CA PRO A 548 -14.54 30.97 13.09
C PRO A 548 -14.90 32.46 13.14
N GLU A 549 -16.01 32.79 13.81
CA GLU A 549 -16.40 34.16 14.05
C GLU A 549 -15.46 34.85 15.04
N THR A 550 -15.29 36.16 14.88
CA THR A 550 -14.36 36.93 15.72
C THR A 550 -14.84 36.92 17.17
N ALA A 551 -13.99 36.46 18.09
CA ALA A 551 -14.28 36.53 19.53
C ALA A 551 -14.41 37.98 20.01
N ALA A 552 -15.00 38.17 21.19
CA ALA A 552 -15.00 39.48 21.84
C ALA A 552 -13.55 39.99 21.99
N PRO A 553 -13.30 41.29 21.80
CA PRO A 553 -11.94 41.83 21.90
C PRO A 553 -11.37 41.56 23.30
N ALA A 554 -10.07 41.27 23.36
CA ALA A 554 -9.38 41.13 24.63
C ALA A 554 -9.59 42.39 25.50
N PRO A 555 -9.84 42.23 26.81
CA PRO A 555 -9.98 43.35 27.72
C PRO A 555 -8.67 44.13 27.79
N THR A 556 -8.80 45.44 28.05
CA THR A 556 -7.67 46.36 28.23
C THR A 556 -7.74 46.98 29.63
N GLY A 557 -6.68 47.64 30.07
CA GLY A 557 -6.66 48.37 31.35
C GLY A 557 -6.07 47.58 32.51
N GLU A 558 -5.31 46.53 32.22
CA GLU A 558 -4.52 45.78 33.17
C GLU A 558 -3.57 46.70 33.97
N PHE A 559 -3.54 46.53 35.29
CA PHE A 559 -2.64 47.30 36.16
C PHE A 559 -1.22 46.74 36.15
N LEU A 560 -1.07 45.47 35.78
CA LEU A 560 0.20 44.78 35.57
C LEU A 560 0.15 44.06 34.22
N ASN A 561 1.17 44.27 33.40
CA ASN A 561 1.40 43.56 32.14
C ASN A 561 2.88 43.23 32.01
N LEU A 562 3.22 41.95 32.11
CA LEU A 562 4.58 41.44 31.94
C LEU A 562 4.64 40.56 30.68
N PRO A 563 5.09 41.10 29.53
CA PRO A 563 5.22 40.33 28.30
C PRO A 563 6.34 39.29 28.35
N PHE A 564 7.37 39.50 29.18
CA PHE A 564 8.57 38.65 29.27
C PHE A 564 9.46 38.58 28.02
N GLU A 565 9.47 39.64 27.23
CA GLU A 565 10.33 39.82 26.05
C GLU A 565 11.80 40.16 26.40
N GLY A 566 12.44 39.24 27.13
CA GLY A 566 13.85 39.33 27.51
C GLY A 566 14.13 40.07 28.82
N ASP A 567 13.11 40.66 29.45
CA ASP A 567 13.21 41.35 30.74
C ASP A 567 11.93 41.24 31.60
N LEU A 568 11.86 42.01 32.70
CA LEU A 568 10.71 42.07 33.62
C LEU A 568 9.99 43.43 33.53
N THR A 569 10.02 44.09 32.36
CA THR A 569 9.38 45.39 32.18
C THR A 569 7.87 45.29 32.34
N ASP A 570 7.31 46.08 33.26
CA ASP A 570 5.85 46.20 33.45
C ASP A 570 5.29 47.27 32.51
N GLU A 571 4.42 46.86 31.60
CA GLU A 571 3.68 47.73 30.68
C GLU A 571 2.27 48.07 31.19
N GLY A 572 1.92 47.61 32.38
CA GLY A 572 0.62 47.83 33.00
C GLY A 572 0.38 49.28 33.40
N THR A 573 -0.88 49.64 33.56
CA THR A 573 -1.28 51.03 33.89
C THR A 573 -0.76 51.52 35.25
N ALA A 574 -0.39 50.62 36.16
CA ALA A 574 0.18 50.94 37.48
C ALA A 574 1.72 50.79 37.55
N ALA A 575 2.41 50.52 36.44
CA ALA A 575 3.85 50.28 36.41
C ALA A 575 4.69 51.41 37.05
N ALA A 576 4.24 52.67 36.99
CA ALA A 576 4.96 53.79 37.58
C ALA A 576 5.01 53.76 39.12
N ALA A 577 4.06 53.06 39.76
CA ALA A 577 4.00 52.89 41.22
C ALA A 577 4.57 51.53 41.68
N ALA A 578 5.09 50.73 40.75
CA ALA A 578 5.68 49.43 40.99
C ALA A 578 6.88 49.47 41.96
N PRO A 579 7.05 48.47 42.83
CA PRO A 579 8.37 48.15 43.34
C PRO A 579 9.26 47.62 42.20
N GLU A 580 10.58 47.71 42.37
CA GLU A 580 11.53 47.07 41.46
C GLU A 580 11.39 45.54 41.56
N TYR A 581 11.16 44.89 40.41
CA TYR A 581 11.07 43.44 40.33
C TYR A 581 12.45 42.80 40.27
N SER A 582 12.58 41.62 40.89
CA SER A 582 13.87 40.92 40.91
C SER A 582 13.72 39.45 40.58
N ALA A 583 14.52 38.99 39.62
CA ALA A 583 14.77 37.57 39.38
C ALA A 583 15.75 37.00 40.41
N VAL A 584 15.42 35.85 40.99
CA VAL A 584 16.24 35.16 42.00
C VAL A 584 16.51 33.73 41.54
N GLY A 585 17.77 33.30 41.60
CA GLY A 585 18.16 31.93 41.24
C GLY A 585 18.20 31.70 39.73
N SER A 586 17.67 30.55 39.28
CA SER A 586 17.68 30.17 37.86
C SER A 586 16.45 30.73 37.15
N VAL A 587 16.55 31.99 36.71
CA VAL A 587 15.55 32.65 35.86
C VAL A 587 16.23 33.07 34.55
N SER A 588 15.63 32.72 33.42
CA SER A 588 16.16 33.00 32.08
C SER A 588 15.02 33.27 31.10
N TYR A 589 15.34 33.71 29.88
CA TYR A 589 14.36 33.91 28.80
C TYR A 589 14.61 32.92 27.69
N VAL A 590 13.53 32.37 27.14
CA VAL A 590 13.56 31.36 26.08
C VAL A 590 12.58 31.72 24.98
N ASP A 591 12.92 31.41 23.74
CA ASP A 591 11.99 31.60 22.63
C ASP A 591 10.73 30.77 22.87
N THR A 592 9.56 31.38 22.67
CA THR A 592 8.28 30.71 22.87
C THR A 592 8.05 29.69 21.75
N ASP A 593 7.74 28.45 22.13
CA ASP A 593 7.24 27.39 21.25
C ASP A 593 5.71 27.25 21.32
N ARG A 594 5.02 28.27 21.87
CA ARG A 594 3.56 28.40 21.82
C ARG A 594 3.12 28.57 20.37
N ARG A 595 2.26 27.67 19.89
CA ARG A 595 1.75 27.67 18.51
C ARG A 595 1.12 29.03 18.16
N GLY A 596 1.55 29.65 17.06
CA GLY A 596 1.01 30.93 16.60
C GLY A 596 1.55 32.17 17.31
N ALA A 597 2.48 32.03 18.25
CA ALA A 597 3.15 33.14 18.92
C ALA A 597 4.62 33.26 18.50
N ALA A 598 5.16 34.47 18.60
CA ALA A 598 6.58 34.77 18.44
C ALA A 598 7.02 35.64 19.64
N GLY A 599 8.30 35.57 20.01
CA GLY A 599 8.83 36.31 21.17
C GLY A 599 9.50 35.39 22.18
N GLN A 600 9.66 35.87 23.40
CA GLN A 600 10.29 35.15 24.50
C GLN A 600 9.37 35.00 25.71
N ALA A 601 9.54 33.88 26.42
CA ALA A 601 8.88 33.60 27.69
C ALA A 601 9.92 33.58 28.83
N VAL A 602 9.49 33.89 30.05
CA VAL A 602 10.34 33.69 31.24
C VAL A 602 10.34 32.22 31.63
N ARG A 603 11.52 31.66 31.81
CA ARG A 603 11.75 30.31 32.35
C ARG A 603 12.14 30.39 33.82
N ILE A 604 11.36 29.73 34.66
CA ILE A 604 11.67 29.51 36.07
C ILE A 604 12.26 28.11 36.24
N GLY A 605 13.46 28.03 36.78
CA GLY A 605 14.13 26.77 37.10
C GLY A 605 13.42 25.98 38.20
N THR A 606 13.70 24.68 38.31
CA THR A 606 13.06 23.83 39.32
C THR A 606 13.51 24.14 40.75
N GLY A 607 12.61 23.89 41.70
CA GLY A 607 12.87 24.05 43.14
C GLY A 607 12.64 25.48 43.64
N ASN A 608 12.66 25.64 44.97
CA ASN A 608 12.27 26.89 45.64
C ASN A 608 13.36 27.99 45.65
N GLY A 609 14.52 27.70 45.07
CA GLY A 609 15.61 28.68 44.92
C GLY A 609 15.47 29.58 43.69
N SER A 610 14.52 29.31 42.80
CA SER A 610 14.33 30.02 41.54
C SER A 610 12.93 30.65 41.50
N TYR A 611 12.85 31.99 41.42
CA TYR A 611 11.58 32.72 41.39
C TYR A 611 11.75 34.17 40.91
N VAL A 612 10.66 34.80 40.52
CA VAL A 612 10.58 36.26 40.35
C VAL A 612 9.83 36.86 41.53
N ASN A 613 10.40 37.89 42.16
CA ASN A 613 9.73 38.67 43.20
C ASN A 613 9.10 39.93 42.57
N LEU A 614 7.77 40.03 42.63
CA LEU A 614 7.01 41.20 42.20
C LEU A 614 6.77 42.21 43.34
N GLY A 615 7.26 41.91 44.55
CA GLY A 615 7.16 42.75 45.73
C GLY A 615 5.74 42.91 46.26
N LYS A 616 5.53 43.98 47.02
CA LYS A 616 4.22 44.40 47.52
C LYS A 616 3.64 45.51 46.63
N ARG A 617 2.35 45.39 46.35
CA ARG A 617 1.53 46.39 45.65
C ARG A 617 0.19 46.53 46.34
N ALA A 618 -0.42 47.70 46.25
CA ALA A 618 -1.75 47.92 46.83
C ALA A 618 -2.82 47.08 46.13
N GLU A 619 -2.59 46.75 44.87
CA GLU A 619 -3.43 45.93 44.00
C GLU A 619 -3.37 44.44 44.35
N PHE A 620 -2.25 43.95 44.92
CA PHE A 620 -2.13 42.57 45.39
C PHE A 620 -2.81 42.33 46.75
N ASP A 621 -3.08 43.41 47.48
CA ASP A 621 -3.71 43.36 48.79
C ASP A 621 -5.23 43.44 48.67
N LEU A 622 -5.88 42.28 48.65
CA LEU A 622 -7.31 42.17 48.34
C LEU A 622 -8.24 42.64 49.47
N GLY A 623 -7.72 42.78 50.69
CA GLY A 623 -8.50 43.24 51.84
C GLY A 623 -9.83 42.50 51.97
N THR A 624 -10.89 43.25 52.28
CA THR A 624 -12.26 42.72 52.39
C THR A 624 -13.08 42.86 51.11
N ASP A 625 -12.66 43.69 50.16
CA ASP A 625 -13.56 44.26 49.14
C ASP A 625 -12.95 44.43 47.75
N LYS A 626 -11.67 44.11 47.53
CA LYS A 626 -11.07 44.24 46.19
C LYS A 626 -11.23 42.98 45.35
N ASP A 627 -11.49 43.22 44.08
CA ASP A 627 -11.53 42.22 43.03
C ASP A 627 -10.13 42.00 42.44
N LEU A 628 -9.95 40.87 41.76
CA LEU A 628 -8.72 40.56 41.04
C LEU A 628 -8.99 39.55 39.94
N THR A 629 -8.43 39.78 38.76
CA THR A 629 -8.21 38.74 37.76
C THR A 629 -6.72 38.62 37.47
N ILE A 630 -6.20 37.39 37.42
CA ILE A 630 -4.85 37.07 36.97
C ILE A 630 -4.97 36.17 35.74
N SER A 631 -4.29 36.52 34.65
CA SER A 631 -4.20 35.71 33.43
C SER A 631 -2.74 35.58 32.99
N PHE A 632 -2.31 34.39 32.59
CA PHE A 632 -0.97 34.15 32.05
C PHE A 632 -0.95 32.86 31.22
N TRP A 633 -0.04 32.81 30.26
CA TRP A 633 0.31 31.56 29.60
C TRP A 633 1.36 30.82 30.42
N ALA A 634 1.22 29.50 30.57
CA ALA A 634 2.23 28.69 31.24
C ALA A 634 2.42 27.32 30.60
N LYS A 635 3.65 26.82 30.68
CA LYS A 635 4.06 25.46 30.34
C LYS A 635 4.87 24.86 31.47
N VAL A 636 4.31 23.88 32.19
CA VAL A 636 5.00 23.26 33.34
C VAL A 636 6.05 22.26 32.87
N THR A 637 7.32 22.52 33.19
CA THR A 637 8.48 21.74 32.72
C THR A 637 9.12 20.88 33.81
N GLY A 638 8.91 21.19 35.08
CA GLY A 638 9.49 20.45 36.20
C GLY A 638 8.67 20.52 37.48
N LEU A 639 8.07 19.38 37.84
CA LEU A 639 7.14 19.22 38.96
C LEU A 639 7.52 18.01 39.81
N ASN A 640 7.92 18.23 41.06
CA ASN A 640 8.33 17.22 42.04
C ASN A 640 7.64 17.45 43.39
N GLY A 641 6.31 17.36 43.40
CA GLY A 641 5.46 17.62 44.57
C GLY A 641 4.76 18.98 44.46
N TYR A 642 4.38 19.57 45.61
CA TYR A 642 3.72 20.88 45.64
C TYR A 642 4.62 22.01 45.13
N GLY A 643 4.14 22.79 44.17
CA GLY A 643 4.83 23.96 43.64
C GLY A 643 3.85 25.05 43.20
N ALA A 644 4.13 26.30 43.56
CA ALA A 644 3.29 27.45 43.24
C ALA A 644 3.74 28.11 41.92
N MET A 645 2.80 28.37 41.01
CA MET A 645 3.06 29.18 39.81
C MET A 645 3.08 30.67 40.16
N ILE A 646 2.08 31.13 40.90
CA ILE A 646 2.00 32.51 41.37
C ILE A 646 1.28 32.58 42.72
N SER A 647 1.85 33.31 43.69
CA SER A 647 1.29 33.39 45.03
C SER A 647 1.79 34.57 45.87
N ASN A 648 0.91 35.12 46.70
CA ASN A 648 1.23 36.00 47.82
C ASN A 648 0.78 35.40 49.17
N LYS A 649 0.68 34.07 49.24
CA LYS A 649 0.11 33.32 50.37
C LYS A 649 1.16 32.47 51.04
N ASN A 650 1.06 32.31 52.35
CA ASN A 650 1.74 31.23 53.05
C ASN A 650 0.97 29.93 52.79
N TRP A 651 1.31 29.21 51.71
CA TRP A 651 0.48 28.13 51.19
C TRP A 651 0.55 26.84 52.01
N ALA A 652 1.33 26.80 53.10
CA ALA A 652 1.36 25.66 54.02
C ALA A 652 -0.04 25.23 54.50
N ASN A 653 -1.04 26.13 54.45
CA ASN A 653 -2.45 25.77 54.55
C ASN A 653 -3.31 26.62 53.59
N TRP A 654 -4.32 25.99 53.00
CA TRP A 654 -5.25 26.58 52.03
C TRP A 654 -6.11 27.76 52.53
N TYR A 655 -6.42 27.83 53.82
CA TYR A 655 -7.25 28.90 54.40
C TYR A 655 -6.47 30.15 54.83
N ARG A 656 -5.13 30.15 54.70
CA ARG A 656 -4.30 31.32 55.09
C ARG A 656 -4.55 32.51 54.17
N SER A 657 -4.32 33.72 54.69
CA SER A 657 -4.57 34.97 53.96
C SER A 657 -3.81 35.03 52.63
N GLY A 658 -4.48 35.48 51.57
CA GLY A 658 -3.93 35.63 50.22
C GLY A 658 -4.29 34.49 49.26
N ILE A 659 -3.65 34.50 48.09
CA ILE A 659 -3.94 33.60 46.97
C ILE A 659 -2.75 32.72 46.55
N ASN A 660 -3.05 31.56 45.98
CA ASN A 660 -2.06 30.67 45.37
C ASN A 660 -2.66 29.94 44.18
N VAL A 661 -1.94 29.96 43.05
CA VAL A 661 -2.25 29.17 41.86
C VAL A 661 -1.14 28.13 41.65
N ALA A 662 -1.51 26.86 41.55
CA ALA A 662 -0.59 25.73 41.50
C ALA A 662 -1.22 24.51 40.78
N PRO A 663 -0.44 23.51 40.38
CA PRO A 663 -0.95 22.16 40.15
C PRO A 663 -1.40 21.52 41.46
N GLU A 664 -2.41 20.64 41.43
CA GLU A 664 -2.76 19.83 42.61
C GLU A 664 -1.69 18.76 42.84
N TYR A 665 -0.73 19.06 43.73
CA TYR A 665 0.45 18.22 43.95
C TYR A 665 1.21 17.98 42.63
N THR A 666 1.22 16.75 42.11
CA THR A 666 1.86 16.40 40.84
C THR A 666 0.88 16.28 39.67
N ASN A 667 -0.41 16.59 39.88
CA ASN A 667 -1.45 16.44 38.87
C ASN A 667 -1.61 17.70 38.03
N THR A 668 -1.18 17.63 36.78
CA THR A 668 -1.26 18.71 35.79
C THR A 668 -2.56 18.71 34.98
N SER A 669 -3.53 17.86 35.32
CA SER A 669 -4.92 17.98 34.85
C SER A 669 -5.84 18.67 35.87
N ARG A 670 -5.24 19.28 36.91
CA ARG A 670 -5.93 19.95 38.02
C ARG A 670 -5.25 21.30 38.29
N LEU A 671 -5.90 22.40 37.90
CA LEU A 671 -5.42 23.74 38.20
C LEU A 671 -5.99 24.18 39.57
N GLU A 672 -5.16 24.10 40.61
CA GLU A 672 -5.51 24.46 41.97
C GLU A 672 -5.38 25.96 42.19
N PHE A 673 -6.51 26.60 42.46
CA PHE A 673 -6.58 27.97 42.91
C PHE A 673 -7.11 28.01 44.35
N THR A 674 -6.27 28.47 45.29
CA THR A 674 -6.66 28.61 46.70
C THR A 674 -6.64 30.05 47.15
N LEU A 675 -7.64 30.43 47.93
CA LEU A 675 -7.75 31.75 48.55
C LEU A 675 -8.30 31.64 49.97
N GLY A 676 -7.96 32.57 50.85
CA GLY A 676 -8.42 32.55 52.23
C GLY A 676 -8.12 33.82 53.01
N ASP A 677 -8.66 33.90 54.23
CA ASP A 677 -8.62 35.08 55.12
C ASP A 677 -7.82 34.85 56.42
N GLY A 678 -7.16 33.69 56.55
CA GLY A 678 -6.47 33.27 57.77
C GLY A 678 -7.28 32.34 58.67
N LYS A 679 -8.59 32.24 58.45
CA LYS A 679 -9.55 31.40 59.20
C LYS A 679 -10.42 30.53 58.28
N ASN A 680 -10.95 31.12 57.22
CA ASN A 680 -11.76 30.49 56.18
C ASN A 680 -10.97 30.51 54.86
N GLY A 681 -11.23 29.53 54.00
CA GLY A 681 -10.66 29.50 52.66
C GLY A 681 -11.55 28.76 51.69
N VAL A 682 -11.11 28.70 50.44
CA VAL A 682 -11.78 28.01 49.34
C VAL A 682 -10.75 27.39 48.40
N TYR A 683 -11.08 26.21 47.88
CA TYR A 683 -10.42 25.61 46.72
C TYR A 683 -11.30 25.80 45.50
N THR A 684 -10.88 26.65 44.57
CA THR A 684 -11.51 26.80 43.25
C THR A 684 -10.73 25.96 42.23
N THR A 685 -10.45 24.70 42.58
CA THR A 685 -9.66 23.79 41.73
C THR A 685 -10.49 23.32 40.54
N GLY A 686 -10.01 23.59 39.33
CA GLY A 686 -10.64 23.16 38.07
C GLY A 686 -10.02 21.88 37.51
N ASP A 687 -10.87 21.01 36.95
CA ASP A 687 -10.42 19.88 36.11
C ASP A 687 -10.18 20.42 34.69
N VAL A 688 -8.97 20.23 34.18
CA VAL A 688 -8.46 20.93 32.99
C VAL A 688 -7.63 19.98 32.11
N ALA A 689 -7.32 20.41 30.88
CA ALA A 689 -6.38 19.72 30.01
C ALA A 689 -5.00 19.59 30.71
N ASP A 690 -4.27 18.52 30.40
CA ASP A 690 -2.93 18.31 30.95
C ASP A 690 -1.97 19.39 30.45
N PHE A 691 -1.54 20.28 31.36
CA PHE A 691 -0.65 21.40 31.05
C PHE A 691 0.84 21.08 31.27
N ARG A 692 1.21 19.80 31.38
CA ARG A 692 2.62 19.38 31.44
C ARG A 692 3.24 19.44 30.05
N ASN A 693 4.34 20.19 29.93
CA ASN A 693 5.07 20.39 28.67
C ASN A 693 4.22 20.95 27.50
N SER A 694 3.03 21.49 27.77
CA SER A 694 2.14 22.14 26.82
C SER A 694 1.77 23.54 27.32
N TRP A 695 1.65 24.50 26.40
CA TRP A 695 1.24 25.87 26.71
C TRP A 695 -0.27 25.97 26.87
N HIS A 696 -0.72 26.61 27.95
CA HIS A 696 -2.13 26.91 28.18
C HIS A 696 -2.32 28.31 28.77
N LEU A 697 -3.44 28.96 28.44
CA LEU A 697 -3.84 30.21 29.09
C LEU A 697 -4.60 29.88 30.38
N MET A 698 -3.99 30.22 31.51
CA MET A 698 -4.58 30.04 32.83
C MET A 698 -5.13 31.39 33.31
N THR A 699 -6.41 31.42 33.69
CA THR A 699 -7.02 32.63 34.26
C THR A 699 -7.76 32.31 35.55
N VAL A 700 -7.52 33.07 36.61
CA VAL A 700 -8.23 32.97 37.89
C VAL A 700 -8.78 34.33 38.28
N SER A 701 -9.94 34.35 38.95
CA SER A 701 -10.55 35.59 39.40
C SER A 701 -11.16 35.51 40.80
N VAL A 702 -11.20 36.66 41.48
CA VAL A 702 -11.89 36.93 42.74
C VAL A 702 -12.86 38.08 42.48
N ASP A 703 -14.14 37.81 42.66
CA ASP A 703 -15.24 38.76 42.49
C ASP A 703 -15.97 38.93 43.83
N ARG A 704 -15.66 39.99 44.56
CA ARG A 704 -16.25 40.38 45.84
C ARG A 704 -17.66 40.92 45.70
N THR A 705 -18.03 41.42 44.52
CA THR A 705 -19.39 41.87 44.24
C THR A 705 -20.36 40.69 44.15
N ARG A 706 -19.98 39.64 43.40
CA ARG A 706 -20.76 38.39 43.29
C ARG A 706 -20.46 37.38 44.39
N ASN A 707 -19.40 37.59 45.17
CA ASN A 707 -18.86 36.63 46.14
C ASN A 707 -18.50 35.29 45.50
N ILE A 708 -17.80 35.33 44.36
CA ILE A 708 -17.36 34.14 43.63
C ILE A 708 -15.85 34.20 43.37
N ALA A 709 -15.18 33.06 43.44
CA ALA A 709 -13.88 32.86 42.81
C ALA A 709 -14.01 31.88 41.64
N SER A 710 -13.32 32.16 40.55
CA SER A 710 -13.43 31.39 39.30
C SER A 710 -12.05 30.98 38.77
N THR A 711 -12.00 29.83 38.09
CA THR A 711 -10.81 29.27 37.41
C THR A 711 -11.20 28.93 35.98
N TYR A 712 -10.40 29.38 35.03
CA TYR A 712 -10.55 29.17 33.60
C TYR A 712 -9.28 28.56 33.01
N MET A 713 -9.46 27.74 31.98
CA MET A 713 -8.38 27.22 31.14
C MET A 713 -8.75 27.48 29.68
N ASP A 714 -7.82 28.04 28.92
CA ASP A 714 -7.96 28.28 27.47
C ASP A 714 -9.25 29.02 27.12
N GLY A 715 -9.59 30.05 27.92
CA GLY A 715 -10.80 30.86 27.72
C GLY A 715 -12.10 30.24 28.27
N VAL A 716 -12.08 28.98 28.72
CA VAL A 716 -13.26 28.22 29.17
C VAL A 716 -13.31 28.13 30.70
N LEU A 717 -14.48 28.34 31.28
CA LEU A 717 -14.70 28.22 32.73
C LEU A 717 -14.56 26.75 33.17
N ALA A 718 -13.60 26.48 34.06
CA ALA A 718 -13.38 25.16 34.65
C ALA A 718 -14.06 25.01 36.01
N LYS A 719 -14.06 26.07 36.84
CA LYS A 719 -14.63 26.02 38.19
C LYS A 719 -15.07 27.38 38.71
N GLU A 720 -16.18 27.41 39.46
CA GLU A 720 -16.55 28.52 40.34
C GLU A 720 -16.83 28.01 41.76
N MET A 721 -16.58 28.87 42.74
CA MET A 721 -16.87 28.61 44.15
C MET A 721 -17.35 29.88 44.86
N ASP A 722 -18.27 29.69 45.81
CA ASP A 722 -18.73 30.75 46.72
C ASP A 722 -17.61 31.15 47.68
N ILE A 723 -17.37 32.46 47.81
CA ILE A 723 -16.39 33.05 48.72
C ILE A 723 -17.04 33.99 49.75
N SER A 724 -18.36 33.94 49.92
CA SER A 724 -19.10 34.81 50.84
C SER A 724 -18.67 34.63 52.31
N GLY A 725 -18.12 33.46 52.64
CA GLY A 725 -17.54 33.15 53.95
C GLY A 725 -16.08 33.58 54.15
N VAL A 726 -15.42 34.12 53.11
CA VAL A 726 -14.01 34.54 53.17
C VAL A 726 -13.94 36.05 53.43
N GLY A 727 -13.41 36.42 54.58
CA GLY A 727 -13.24 37.80 55.02
C GLY A 727 -11.99 38.49 54.45
N ASP A 728 -11.22 39.13 55.34
CA ASP A 728 -10.05 39.93 54.98
C ASP A 728 -8.88 39.07 54.46
N MET A 729 -8.54 39.23 53.19
CA MET A 729 -7.51 38.46 52.49
C MET A 729 -6.12 39.11 52.50
N THR A 730 -5.91 40.16 53.31
CA THR A 730 -4.61 40.83 53.47
C THR A 730 -3.54 39.83 53.94
N SER A 731 -2.55 39.51 53.09
CA SER A 731 -1.53 38.50 53.39
C SER A 731 -0.26 39.06 54.03
N GLU A 732 0.04 40.33 53.82
CA GLU A 732 1.30 40.99 54.17
C GLU A 732 2.57 40.36 53.56
N LEU A 733 2.43 39.52 52.53
CA LEU A 733 3.55 38.89 51.83
C LEU A 733 3.72 39.46 50.41
N ASP A 734 4.94 39.36 49.89
CA ASP A 734 5.24 39.71 48.50
C ASP A 734 4.57 38.71 47.54
N MET A 735 4.17 39.19 46.36
CA MET A 735 3.74 38.33 45.26
C MET A 735 4.97 37.73 44.56
N HIS A 736 5.00 36.41 44.42
CA HIS A 736 6.08 35.71 43.74
C HIS A 736 5.55 34.88 42.56
N ILE A 737 6.38 34.74 41.53
CA ILE A 737 6.23 33.78 40.44
C ILE A 737 7.19 32.62 40.70
N GLY A 738 6.66 31.39 40.80
CA GLY A 738 7.40 30.14 40.94
C GLY A 738 7.69 29.65 42.35
N VAL A 739 7.28 30.40 43.37
CA VAL A 739 7.27 29.97 44.79
C VAL A 739 6.07 30.57 45.52
N ASP A 740 5.73 30.02 46.69
CA ASP A 740 4.75 30.64 47.58
C ASP A 740 5.30 31.90 48.28
N GLY A 741 4.44 32.63 49.00
CA GLY A 741 4.81 33.87 49.69
C GLY A 741 5.94 33.72 50.74
N LEU A 742 6.21 32.50 51.21
CA LEU A 742 7.34 32.18 52.10
C LEU A 742 8.51 31.44 51.42
N LYS A 743 8.49 31.29 50.08
CA LYS A 743 9.60 30.75 49.28
C LYS A 743 9.90 29.27 49.54
N ASN A 744 8.89 28.46 49.85
CA ASN A 744 9.00 27.04 50.15
C ASN A 744 8.59 26.12 48.99
N TYR A 745 7.49 26.43 48.30
CA TYR A 745 6.87 25.52 47.31
C TYR A 745 7.26 25.89 45.88
N GLY A 746 8.45 25.46 45.44
CA GLY A 746 9.02 25.84 44.13
C GLY A 746 8.55 24.99 42.95
N LEU A 747 8.34 25.63 41.79
CA LEU A 747 7.90 24.99 40.55
C LEU A 747 8.77 25.40 39.36
N GLY A 748 9.12 24.44 38.49
CA GLY A 748 9.78 24.73 37.21
C GLY A 748 8.77 24.81 36.06
N PHE A 749 8.76 25.91 35.33
CA PHE A 749 7.83 26.19 34.23
C PHE A 749 8.31 27.37 33.40
N ASP A 750 7.75 27.49 32.20
CA ASP A 750 7.84 28.68 31.37
C ASP A 750 6.53 29.47 31.51
N MET A 751 6.61 30.80 31.56
CA MET A 751 5.46 31.72 31.66
C MET A 751 5.60 32.86 30.65
N ASP A 752 4.47 33.24 30.06
CA ASP A 752 4.37 34.28 29.04
C ASP A 752 3.10 35.13 29.30
N ASP A 753 3.09 36.39 28.86
CA ASP A 753 1.93 37.30 28.92
C ASP A 753 1.22 37.37 30.31
N LEU A 754 1.93 37.62 31.41
CA LEU A 754 1.28 37.75 32.73
C LEU A 754 0.57 39.11 32.85
N LYS A 755 -0.76 39.07 32.96
CA LYS A 755 -1.63 40.25 33.04
C LYS A 755 -2.55 40.18 34.26
N MET A 756 -2.79 41.33 34.90
CA MET A 756 -3.69 41.43 36.04
C MET A 756 -4.60 42.66 35.99
N TRP A 757 -5.85 42.48 36.40
CA TRP A 757 -6.89 43.52 36.47
C TRP A 757 -7.42 43.62 37.90
N ASP A 758 -7.79 44.83 38.31
CA ASP A 758 -8.44 45.14 39.60
C ASP A 758 -9.97 44.98 39.52
N SER A 759 -10.44 44.31 38.48
CA SER A 759 -11.84 43.99 38.21
C SER A 759 -11.99 42.52 37.80
N PRO A 760 -13.12 41.88 38.10
CA PRO A 760 -13.37 40.51 37.68
C PRO A 760 -13.77 40.49 36.19
N LEU A 761 -12.92 39.94 35.34
CA LEU A 761 -13.22 39.76 33.92
C LEU A 761 -14.42 38.82 33.71
N THR A 762 -15.27 39.13 32.74
CA THR A 762 -16.38 38.28 32.31
C THR A 762 -15.87 37.07 31.53
N ALA A 763 -16.67 36.00 31.46
CA ALA A 763 -16.33 34.81 30.66
C ALA A 763 -16.05 35.15 29.17
N ALA A 764 -16.75 36.15 28.62
CA ALA A 764 -16.53 36.59 27.23
C ALA A 764 -15.18 37.30 27.06
N GLU A 765 -14.76 38.12 28.02
CA GLU A 765 -13.45 38.78 28.01
C GLU A 765 -12.31 37.77 28.20
N VAL A 766 -12.50 36.76 29.08
CA VAL A 766 -11.52 35.67 29.27
C VAL A 766 -11.40 34.80 28.01
N ALA A 767 -12.51 34.50 27.34
CA ALA A 767 -12.48 33.85 26.03
C ALA A 767 -11.76 34.72 24.98
N GLY A 768 -11.97 36.04 25.00
CA GLY A 768 -11.27 37.01 24.16
C GLY A 768 -9.75 37.04 24.37
N LEU A 769 -9.27 36.86 25.61
CA LEU A 769 -7.84 36.75 25.90
C LEU A 769 -7.20 35.53 25.22
N TYR A 770 -7.85 34.37 25.26
CA TYR A 770 -7.36 33.17 24.58
C TYR A 770 -7.41 33.34 23.07
N ALA A 771 -8.57 33.77 22.54
CA ALA A 771 -8.78 33.94 21.11
C ALA A 771 -7.88 35.03 20.49
N ALA A 772 -7.45 36.05 21.22
CA ALA A 772 -6.51 37.03 20.68
C ALA A 772 -5.11 36.44 20.39
N ALA A 773 -4.72 35.40 21.13
CA ALA A 773 -3.39 34.81 21.06
C ALA A 773 -3.34 33.43 20.36
N ASP A 774 -4.50 32.84 20.02
CA ASP A 774 -4.59 31.53 19.35
C ASP A 774 -5.25 31.64 17.97
N ALA A 775 -4.48 31.39 16.88
CA ALA A 775 -4.97 31.37 15.50
C ALA A 775 -5.25 29.95 14.97
N THR A 776 -5.32 28.94 15.85
CA THR A 776 -5.47 27.54 15.46
C THR A 776 -6.75 27.29 14.68
N ALA A 777 -7.90 27.78 15.16
CA ALA A 777 -9.19 27.57 14.50
C ALA A 777 -9.24 28.22 13.12
N GLU A 778 -8.71 29.44 12.98
CA GLU A 778 -8.61 30.14 11.70
C GLU A 778 -7.70 29.40 10.71
N THR A 779 -6.56 28.89 11.21
CA THR A 779 -5.60 28.12 10.40
C THR A 779 -6.23 26.82 9.91
N GLU A 780 -6.97 26.12 10.77
CA GLU A 780 -7.69 24.89 10.41
C GLU A 780 -8.79 25.15 9.38
N ALA A 781 -9.57 26.22 9.56
CA ALA A 781 -10.62 26.61 8.61
C ALA A 781 -10.05 26.94 7.23
N LEU A 782 -8.97 27.74 7.15
CA LEU A 782 -8.32 28.06 5.89
C LEU A 782 -7.66 26.83 5.25
N THR A 783 -7.03 25.96 6.04
CA THR A 783 -6.46 24.69 5.56
C THR A 783 -7.54 23.84 4.92
N GLY A 784 -8.68 23.65 5.58
CA GLY A 784 -9.81 22.92 5.03
C GLY A 784 -10.38 23.56 3.77
N ALA A 785 -10.40 24.89 3.68
CA ALA A 785 -10.88 25.62 2.50
C ALA A 785 -9.94 25.43 1.30
N VAL A 786 -8.62 25.44 1.54
CA VAL A 786 -7.60 25.13 0.52
C VAL A 786 -7.76 23.69 0.03
N GLU A 787 -7.96 22.72 0.92
CA GLU A 787 -8.24 21.34 0.53
C GLU A 787 -9.51 21.22 -0.32
N TYR A 788 -10.59 21.88 0.09
CA TYR A 788 -11.84 21.91 -0.68
C TYR A 788 -11.59 22.44 -2.10
N ALA A 789 -10.91 23.57 -2.22
CA ALA A 789 -10.65 24.21 -3.51
C ALA A 789 -9.78 23.33 -4.42
N LYS A 790 -8.79 22.62 -3.87
CA LYS A 790 -7.98 21.65 -4.62
C LYS A 790 -8.81 20.45 -5.09
N ASP A 791 -9.70 19.93 -4.25
CA ASP A 791 -10.63 18.87 -4.63
C ASP A 791 -11.59 19.33 -5.74
N LEU A 792 -12.07 20.58 -5.69
CA LEU A 792 -12.88 21.17 -6.75
C LEU A 792 -12.11 21.28 -8.07
N VAL A 793 -10.85 21.72 -8.04
CA VAL A 793 -9.98 21.78 -9.24
C VAL A 793 -9.81 20.38 -9.83
N ALA A 794 -9.46 19.38 -9.02
CA ALA A 794 -9.29 18.00 -9.48
C ALA A 794 -10.57 17.42 -10.08
N ALA A 795 -11.74 17.67 -9.45
CA ALA A 795 -13.03 17.27 -10.00
C ALA A 795 -13.32 17.95 -11.34
N ASN A 796 -12.99 19.24 -11.47
CA ASN A 796 -13.15 19.98 -12.72
C ASN A 796 -12.27 19.43 -13.85
N GLU A 797 -11.03 19.03 -13.58
CA GLU A 797 -10.16 18.38 -14.57
C GLU A 797 -10.75 17.07 -15.11
N VAL A 798 -11.34 16.24 -14.23
CA VAL A 798 -12.04 15.01 -14.63
C VAL A 798 -13.25 15.33 -15.50
N HIS A 799 -14.07 16.31 -15.08
CA HIS A 799 -15.22 16.74 -15.88
C HIS A 799 -14.80 17.33 -17.24
N ALA A 800 -13.68 18.06 -17.29
CA ALA A 800 -13.14 18.64 -18.52
C ALA A 800 -12.70 17.55 -19.51
N THR A 801 -12.05 16.49 -19.02
CA THR A 801 -11.71 15.31 -19.82
C THR A 801 -12.95 14.64 -20.41
N ASN A 802 -14.06 14.67 -19.68
CA ASN A 802 -15.37 14.19 -20.12
C ASN A 802 -16.16 15.22 -20.97
N GLY A 803 -15.50 16.28 -21.43
CA GLY A 803 -16.02 17.27 -22.37
C GLY A 803 -16.77 18.45 -21.73
N ARG A 804 -16.79 18.58 -20.40
CA ARG A 804 -17.28 19.81 -19.75
C ARG A 804 -16.33 20.98 -20.07
N VAL A 805 -16.89 22.17 -20.25
CA VAL A 805 -16.12 23.38 -20.53
C VAL A 805 -16.22 24.31 -19.33
N PHE A 806 -15.08 24.80 -18.86
CA PHE A 806 -14.95 25.72 -17.73
C PHE A 806 -14.56 27.12 -18.21
N ASP A 807 -14.96 28.17 -17.48
CA ASP A 807 -14.54 29.54 -17.75
C ASP A 807 -13.07 29.76 -17.28
N PRO A 808 -12.13 30.03 -18.21
CA PRO A 808 -10.72 30.18 -17.86
C PRO A 808 -10.43 31.31 -16.87
N ALA A 809 -11.26 32.36 -16.84
CA ALA A 809 -11.07 33.48 -15.94
C ALA A 809 -11.43 33.12 -14.48
N LEU A 810 -12.43 32.24 -14.30
CA LEU A 810 -12.81 31.73 -12.99
C LEU A 810 -11.75 30.74 -12.46
N ASP A 811 -11.21 29.90 -13.34
CA ASP A 811 -10.12 28.98 -12.99
C ASP A 811 -8.84 29.76 -12.59
N GLU A 812 -8.50 30.84 -13.30
CA GLU A 812 -7.37 31.72 -12.96
C GLU A 812 -7.60 32.43 -11.61
N ALA A 813 -8.83 32.89 -11.35
CA ALA A 813 -9.20 33.50 -10.06
C ALA A 813 -9.10 32.51 -8.89
N LEU A 814 -9.54 31.26 -9.08
CA LEU A 814 -9.42 30.20 -8.08
C LEU A 814 -7.95 29.85 -7.81
N ALA A 815 -7.14 29.74 -8.85
CA ALA A 815 -5.70 29.49 -8.70
C ALA A 815 -4.97 30.62 -7.96
N ALA A 816 -5.35 31.88 -8.23
CA ALA A 816 -4.82 33.05 -7.52
C ALA A 816 -5.21 33.05 -6.03
N ALA A 817 -6.48 32.77 -5.73
CA ALA A 817 -6.98 32.68 -4.35
C ALA A 817 -6.32 31.52 -3.57
N LEU A 818 -6.12 30.36 -4.21
CA LEU A 818 -5.35 29.25 -3.66
C LEU A 818 -3.94 29.69 -3.27
N THR A 819 -3.23 30.35 -4.19
CA THR A 819 -1.86 30.83 -3.95
C THR A 819 -1.79 31.81 -2.77
N GLN A 820 -2.76 32.73 -2.67
CA GLN A 820 -2.86 33.68 -1.56
C GLN A 820 -3.05 32.95 -0.22
N SER A 821 -4.00 32.01 -0.17
CA SER A 821 -4.31 31.23 1.03
C SER A 821 -3.15 30.35 1.49
N GLU A 822 -2.48 29.66 0.56
CA GLU A 822 -1.27 28.88 0.87
C GLU A 822 -0.13 29.75 1.37
N THR A 823 0.02 30.96 0.84
CA THR A 823 1.02 31.93 1.33
C THR A 823 0.74 32.35 2.77
N ALA A 824 -0.53 32.58 3.11
CA ALA A 824 -0.93 32.92 4.48
C ALA A 824 -0.65 31.75 5.45
N LEU A 825 -0.93 30.51 5.03
CA LEU A 825 -0.67 29.30 5.84
C LEU A 825 0.81 28.96 6.01
N ALA A 826 1.69 29.46 5.14
CA ALA A 826 3.13 29.19 5.19
C ALA A 826 3.88 30.03 6.24
N ASP A 827 3.24 31.03 6.84
CA ASP A 827 3.83 31.83 7.93
C ASP A 827 3.92 30.99 9.22
N ALA A 828 5.01 31.13 9.98
CA ALA A 828 5.20 30.42 11.24
C ALA A 828 4.23 30.93 12.34
N ALA A 829 3.81 32.20 12.25
CA ALA A 829 2.83 32.83 13.12
C ALA A 829 1.84 33.65 12.28
N PRO A 830 0.90 32.98 11.58
CA PRO A 830 0.05 33.63 10.59
C PRO A 830 -0.89 34.65 11.25
N ALA A 831 -0.88 35.88 10.73
CA ALA A 831 -1.80 36.92 11.18
C ALA A 831 -3.26 36.53 10.85
N LYS A 832 -4.16 36.64 11.84
CA LYS A 832 -5.59 36.31 11.66
C LYS A 832 -6.26 37.08 10.53
N ASP A 833 -5.89 38.33 10.33
CA ASP A 833 -6.40 39.15 9.21
C ASP A 833 -5.96 38.59 7.85
N ALA A 834 -4.75 38.05 7.75
CA ALA A 834 -4.25 37.42 6.53
C ALA A 834 -4.95 36.07 6.28
N LEU A 835 -5.16 35.27 7.33
CA LEU A 835 -5.93 34.03 7.25
C LEU A 835 -7.37 34.29 6.79
N ARG A 836 -8.02 35.32 7.35
CA ARG A 836 -9.38 35.72 6.98
C ARG A 836 -9.45 36.20 5.53
N ALA A 837 -8.51 37.06 5.12
CA ALA A 837 -8.46 37.55 3.75
C ALA A 837 -8.22 36.43 2.73
N GLY A 838 -7.39 35.44 3.06
CA GLY A 838 -7.20 34.24 2.25
C GLY A 838 -8.49 33.41 2.14
N TYR A 839 -9.14 33.15 3.28
CA TYR A 839 -10.39 32.40 3.34
C TYR A 839 -11.49 33.07 2.51
N ASP A 840 -11.73 34.37 2.70
CA ASP A 840 -12.80 35.10 2.02
C ASP A 840 -12.57 35.16 0.50
N ALA A 841 -11.32 35.37 0.07
CA ALA A 841 -10.94 35.34 -1.35
C ALA A 841 -11.19 33.95 -1.96
N LEU A 842 -10.82 32.89 -1.24
CA LEU A 842 -10.98 31.51 -1.70
C LEU A 842 -12.46 31.10 -1.75
N LYS A 843 -13.25 31.45 -0.74
CA LYS A 843 -14.70 31.23 -0.71
C LYS A 843 -15.38 31.91 -1.91
N SER A 844 -15.04 33.17 -2.18
CA SER A 844 -15.61 33.91 -3.30
C SER A 844 -15.25 33.29 -4.66
N ALA A 845 -14.02 32.81 -4.82
CA ALA A 845 -13.58 32.17 -6.05
C ALA A 845 -14.26 30.81 -6.25
N VAL A 846 -14.35 29.99 -5.20
CA VAL A 846 -15.08 28.72 -5.20
C VAL A 846 -16.54 28.93 -5.56
N ASP A 847 -17.23 29.85 -4.89
CA ASP A 847 -18.65 30.14 -5.17
C ASP A 847 -18.87 30.54 -6.64
N SER A 848 -17.94 31.29 -7.22
CA SER A 848 -18.02 31.70 -8.62
C SER A 848 -17.82 30.54 -9.58
N VAL A 849 -16.86 29.65 -9.29
CA VAL A 849 -16.61 28.43 -10.06
C VAL A 849 -17.79 27.46 -9.98
N GLU A 850 -18.39 27.28 -8.81
CA GLU A 850 -19.53 26.38 -8.63
C GLU A 850 -20.82 26.93 -9.26
N ALA A 851 -21.02 28.25 -9.23
CA ALA A 851 -22.17 28.90 -9.83
C ALA A 851 -22.11 28.99 -11.37
N GLN A 852 -20.99 28.63 -11.99
CA GLN A 852 -20.86 28.71 -13.45
C GLN A 852 -21.82 27.74 -14.14
N ALA A 853 -22.39 28.18 -15.28
CA ALA A 853 -23.27 27.32 -16.07
C ALA A 853 -22.54 26.04 -16.51
N VAL A 854 -23.20 24.89 -16.37
CA VAL A 854 -22.65 23.62 -16.85
C VAL A 854 -22.75 23.60 -18.37
N ARG A 855 -21.61 23.41 -19.03
CA ARG A 855 -21.48 23.47 -20.48
C ARG A 855 -20.66 22.31 -21.02
N PHE A 856 -20.97 21.85 -22.22
CA PHE A 856 -20.25 20.76 -22.88
C PHE A 856 -19.76 21.17 -24.26
N ALA A 857 -18.58 20.71 -24.63
CA ALA A 857 -18.05 20.85 -25.97
C ALA A 857 -18.88 20.00 -26.95
N TYR A 858 -19.14 20.56 -28.15
CA TYR A 858 -19.71 19.82 -29.27
C TYR A 858 -18.77 19.86 -30.47
N ALA A 859 -18.77 18.77 -31.24
CA ALA A 859 -18.09 18.67 -32.53
C ALA A 859 -19.00 18.00 -33.56
N VAL A 860 -18.90 18.47 -34.81
CA VAL A 860 -19.72 18.03 -35.92
C VAL A 860 -18.86 17.57 -37.08
N GLU A 861 -19.11 16.36 -37.56
CA GLU A 861 -18.57 15.85 -38.80
C GLU A 861 -19.66 15.85 -39.88
N ALA A 862 -19.33 16.39 -41.06
CA ALA A 862 -20.25 16.45 -42.18
C ALA A 862 -19.62 15.82 -43.42
N SER A 863 -20.38 14.98 -44.12
CA SER A 863 -19.99 14.43 -45.42
C SER A 863 -20.98 14.83 -46.50
N ASN A 864 -20.46 15.19 -47.67
CA ASN A 864 -21.23 15.70 -48.82
C ASN A 864 -22.01 17.01 -48.56
N GLY A 865 -21.49 17.85 -47.67
CA GLY A 865 -22.02 19.17 -47.35
C GLY A 865 -21.29 19.76 -46.15
N GLU A 866 -21.82 20.86 -45.62
CA GLU A 866 -21.28 21.60 -44.49
C GLU A 866 -22.34 21.68 -43.39
N VAL A 867 -21.91 21.60 -42.13
CA VAL A 867 -22.72 21.93 -40.96
C VAL A 867 -22.02 23.06 -40.20
N THR A 868 -22.77 24.10 -39.81
CA THR A 868 -22.18 25.30 -39.18
C THR A 868 -22.99 25.70 -37.93
N PRO A 869 -22.33 25.94 -36.77
CA PRO A 869 -20.91 25.76 -36.49
C PRO A 869 -20.48 24.29 -36.47
N ALA A 870 -19.24 23.99 -36.85
CA ALA A 870 -18.70 22.62 -36.82
C ALA A 870 -18.17 22.20 -35.44
N GLU A 871 -17.93 23.17 -34.55
CA GLU A 871 -17.52 22.96 -33.17
C GLU A 871 -17.98 24.13 -32.31
N GLY A 872 -18.11 23.90 -31.01
CA GLY A 872 -18.48 24.94 -30.06
C GLY A 872 -18.83 24.39 -28.69
N VAL A 873 -19.67 25.14 -27.95
CA VAL A 873 -20.09 24.81 -26.59
C VAL A 873 -21.61 24.93 -26.48
N ALA A 874 -22.24 23.99 -25.78
CA ALA A 874 -23.67 23.99 -25.50
C ALA A 874 -23.93 23.89 -23.99
N ASP A 875 -24.96 24.56 -23.49
CA ASP A 875 -25.37 24.51 -22.08
C ASP A 875 -26.06 23.17 -21.77
N LEU A 876 -25.89 22.64 -20.55
CA LEU A 876 -26.64 21.49 -20.02
C LEU A 876 -28.15 21.75 -20.15
N ASP A 877 -28.88 20.73 -20.63
CA ASP A 877 -30.31 20.80 -20.96
C ASP A 877 -30.70 21.85 -22.03
N GLY A 878 -29.71 22.51 -22.65
CA GLY A 878 -29.91 23.55 -23.65
C GLY A 878 -30.31 23.03 -25.03
N GLU A 879 -30.71 23.97 -25.90
CA GLU A 879 -30.89 23.71 -27.34
C GLU A 879 -29.60 24.03 -28.11
N LEU A 880 -29.15 23.12 -28.97
CA LEU A 880 -28.08 23.38 -29.93
C LEU A 880 -28.67 23.40 -31.35
N ARG A 881 -28.50 24.52 -32.05
CA ARG A 881 -28.98 24.70 -33.43
C ARG A 881 -27.80 24.75 -34.40
N LEU A 882 -27.85 23.90 -35.40
CA LEU A 882 -26.81 23.72 -36.40
C LEU A 882 -27.39 23.94 -37.80
N ALA A 883 -26.78 24.81 -38.60
CA ALA A 883 -27.19 25.05 -39.97
C ALA A 883 -26.67 23.93 -40.88
N LEU A 884 -27.56 23.32 -41.65
CA LEU A 884 -27.30 22.24 -42.59
C LEU A 884 -27.22 22.79 -44.03
N LYS A 885 -26.08 22.60 -44.69
CA LYS A 885 -25.86 23.06 -46.06
C LYS A 885 -25.32 21.93 -46.95
N PRO A 886 -26.18 21.20 -47.68
CA PRO A 886 -25.74 20.15 -48.60
C PRO A 886 -24.82 20.69 -49.70
N ALA A 887 -23.86 19.87 -50.14
CA ALA A 887 -23.08 20.15 -51.35
C ALA A 887 -23.94 19.97 -52.61
N ALA A 888 -23.49 20.51 -53.75
CA ALA A 888 -24.20 20.38 -55.02
C ALA A 888 -24.42 18.90 -55.38
N GLY A 889 -25.66 18.52 -55.68
CA GLY A 889 -26.06 17.13 -55.97
C GLY A 889 -26.46 16.31 -54.74
N PHE A 890 -26.52 16.92 -53.54
CA PHE A 890 -26.96 16.32 -52.29
C PHE A 890 -28.10 17.13 -51.64
N GLN A 891 -28.84 16.51 -50.73
CA GLN A 891 -30.01 17.07 -50.05
C GLN A 891 -30.06 16.65 -48.57
N ILE A 892 -30.84 17.39 -47.78
CA ILE A 892 -31.09 17.10 -46.36
C ILE A 892 -32.10 15.96 -46.21
N LYS A 893 -33.07 15.88 -47.12
CA LYS A 893 -34.06 14.80 -47.12
C LYS A 893 -33.34 13.45 -47.26
N ASP A 894 -33.64 12.53 -46.35
CA ASP A 894 -33.02 11.20 -46.25
C ASP A 894 -31.54 11.21 -45.83
N ALA A 895 -31.00 12.33 -45.32
CA ALA A 895 -29.67 12.37 -44.73
C ALA A 895 -29.57 11.46 -43.49
N VAL A 896 -28.42 10.82 -43.29
CA VAL A 896 -28.13 10.02 -42.09
C VAL A 896 -27.52 10.95 -41.05
N ILE A 897 -28.15 11.01 -39.88
CA ILE A 897 -27.73 11.86 -38.77
C ILE A 897 -27.58 10.99 -37.53
N ASP A 898 -26.38 10.97 -36.98
CA ASP A 898 -26.06 10.31 -35.70
C ASP A 898 -25.67 11.38 -34.68
N VAL A 899 -26.31 11.33 -33.51
CA VAL A 899 -26.08 12.26 -32.40
C VAL A 899 -25.82 11.48 -31.12
N THR A 900 -24.76 11.83 -30.41
CA THR A 900 -24.52 11.38 -29.03
C THR A 900 -24.45 12.58 -28.10
N GLY A 901 -24.84 12.41 -26.83
CA GLY A 901 -24.72 13.46 -25.81
C GLY A 901 -25.90 14.45 -25.75
N ALA A 902 -26.98 14.20 -26.49
CA ALA A 902 -28.24 14.93 -26.41
C ALA A 902 -29.43 13.97 -26.35
N ASP A 903 -30.52 14.36 -25.68
CA ASP A 903 -31.72 13.54 -25.47
C ASP A 903 -32.49 13.28 -26.77
N SER A 904 -32.57 14.29 -27.63
CA SER A 904 -33.20 14.14 -28.94
C SER A 904 -32.70 15.15 -29.97
N PHE A 905 -33.03 14.92 -31.24
CA PHE A 905 -32.79 15.88 -32.30
C PHE A 905 -33.96 15.93 -33.29
N ALA A 906 -34.12 17.07 -33.95
CA ALA A 906 -35.09 17.30 -35.00
C ALA A 906 -34.47 18.10 -36.16
N VAL A 907 -34.87 17.79 -37.39
CA VAL A 907 -34.48 18.55 -38.58
C VAL A 907 -35.67 19.33 -39.08
N SER A 908 -35.50 20.64 -39.27
CA SER A 908 -36.53 21.54 -39.80
C SER A 908 -35.93 22.44 -40.88
N GLY A 909 -36.26 22.16 -42.14
CA GLY A 909 -35.68 22.87 -43.28
C GLY A 909 -34.16 22.67 -43.37
N GLU A 910 -33.41 23.76 -43.22
CA GLU A 910 -31.94 23.80 -43.22
C GLU A 910 -31.34 23.84 -41.81
N GLU A 911 -32.09 23.47 -40.77
CA GLU A 911 -31.63 23.48 -39.38
C GLU A 911 -31.75 22.09 -38.74
N LEU A 912 -30.68 21.65 -38.06
CA LEU A 912 -30.65 20.53 -37.13
C LEU A 912 -30.67 21.09 -35.70
N MET A 913 -31.70 20.77 -34.95
CA MET A 913 -31.88 21.19 -33.56
C MET A 913 -31.72 19.98 -32.63
N LEU A 914 -30.77 20.05 -31.72
CA LEU A 914 -30.59 19.08 -30.63
C LEU A 914 -31.20 19.67 -29.37
N THR A 915 -31.90 18.86 -28.59
CA THR A 915 -32.50 19.25 -27.30
C THR A 915 -32.04 18.32 -26.20
N GLY A 916 -31.91 18.87 -24.98
CA GLY A 916 -31.51 18.11 -23.81
C GLY A 916 -30.05 17.66 -23.89
N VAL A 917 -29.10 18.59 -23.99
CA VAL A 917 -27.67 18.25 -23.94
C VAL A 917 -27.32 17.71 -22.56
N GLN A 918 -26.81 16.48 -22.49
CA GLN A 918 -26.49 15.77 -21.24
C GLN A 918 -24.98 15.52 -21.05
N GLY A 919 -24.15 15.82 -22.05
CA GLY A 919 -22.71 15.56 -22.02
C GLY A 919 -21.99 16.04 -23.27
N LYS A 920 -20.77 15.55 -23.51
CA LYS A 920 -20.02 15.83 -24.75
C LYS A 920 -20.86 15.45 -25.97
N VAL A 921 -21.11 16.42 -26.84
CA VAL A 921 -21.97 16.21 -28.02
C VAL A 921 -21.11 15.89 -29.24
N LEU A 922 -21.43 14.78 -29.91
CA LEU A 922 -20.84 14.45 -31.21
C LEU A 922 -21.99 14.31 -32.21
N VAL A 923 -21.86 14.99 -33.34
CA VAL A 923 -22.85 14.97 -34.42
C VAL A 923 -22.18 14.52 -35.71
N SER A 924 -22.73 13.52 -36.37
CA SER A 924 -22.35 13.12 -37.72
C SER A 924 -23.51 13.36 -38.67
N VAL A 925 -23.27 14.06 -39.77
CA VAL A 925 -24.29 14.31 -40.82
C VAL A 925 -23.75 13.85 -42.17
N ALA A 926 -24.42 12.88 -42.77
CA ALA A 926 -24.17 12.46 -44.15
C ALA A 926 -25.34 12.87 -45.05
N PHE A 927 -25.14 13.90 -45.87
CA PHE A 927 -26.17 14.39 -46.79
C PHE A 927 -26.44 13.35 -47.88
N ALA A 928 -27.72 13.13 -48.20
CA ALA A 928 -28.15 12.13 -49.17
C ALA A 928 -28.01 12.65 -50.60
N LYS A 929 -27.64 11.80 -51.55
CA LYS A 929 -27.55 12.20 -52.96
C LYS A 929 -28.93 12.46 -53.55
N VAL A 930 -29.09 13.53 -54.33
CA VAL A 930 -30.33 13.79 -55.08
C VAL A 930 -30.46 12.73 -56.17
N VAL A 931 -31.53 11.95 -56.12
CA VAL A 931 -31.89 10.99 -57.18
C VAL A 931 -32.95 11.65 -58.05
N ASP A 932 -32.59 12.02 -59.28
CA ASP A 932 -33.55 12.46 -60.29
C ASP A 932 -34.51 11.30 -60.60
N GLY A 933 -35.77 11.45 -60.19
CA GLY A 933 -36.85 10.65 -60.75
C GLY A 933 -37.02 11.02 -62.22
N GLY A 934 -36.41 10.24 -63.11
CA GLY A 934 -36.55 10.38 -64.56
C GLY A 934 -38.01 10.23 -65.04
N PRO A 935 -38.34 10.80 -66.22
CA PRO A 935 -39.71 10.96 -66.71
C PRO A 935 -40.35 9.64 -67.13
N GLY A 936 -41.67 9.57 -67.07
CA GLY A 936 -42.46 8.37 -67.34
C GLY A 936 -42.46 7.88 -68.80
N ASP A 937 -42.81 6.60 -68.95
CA ASP A 937 -43.23 5.92 -70.18
C ASP A 937 -44.68 5.44 -69.96
N GLY A 938 -45.68 6.01 -70.65
CA GLY A 938 -46.33 5.41 -71.83
C GLY A 938 -47.67 4.75 -71.44
N GLY A 939 -48.85 5.29 -71.77
CA GLY A 939 -49.42 5.39 -73.11
C GLY A 939 -50.98 5.48 -73.03
N PRO A 940 -51.70 5.60 -74.16
CA PRO A 940 -52.87 6.50 -74.31
C PRO A 940 -54.22 5.79 -74.53
N GLY A 941 -55.33 6.54 -74.44
CA GLY A 941 -56.63 6.15 -75.01
C GLY A 941 -57.82 6.99 -74.52
N ASP A 942 -58.30 7.89 -75.38
CA ASP A 942 -59.69 8.24 -75.76
C ASP A 942 -60.79 7.97 -74.72
N GLY A 943 -61.63 8.93 -74.31
CA GLY A 943 -62.61 9.62 -75.16
C GLY A 943 -64.02 9.11 -74.83
N ASP A 944 -65.00 10.04 -74.76
CA ASP A 944 -66.43 9.86 -74.45
C ASP A 944 -66.75 9.84 -72.93
N GLY A 945 -67.69 10.59 -72.35
CA GLY A 945 -68.90 11.23 -72.88
C GLY A 945 -70.08 10.80 -71.99
N ASP A 946 -70.82 11.77 -71.44
CA ASP A 946 -72.12 11.67 -70.73
C ASP A 946 -72.07 11.21 -69.24
N GLY A 947 -72.55 11.99 -68.27
CA GLY A 947 -73.97 12.15 -67.86
C GLY A 947 -74.35 11.01 -66.90
N ASP A 948 -74.76 11.14 -65.64
CA ASP A 948 -75.59 12.10 -64.92
C ASP A 948 -75.39 11.91 -63.39
N GLY A 949 -75.74 12.94 -62.61
CA GLY A 949 -76.70 12.78 -61.50
C GLY A 949 -76.22 12.38 -60.10
N ASP A 950 -76.39 13.35 -59.20
CA ASP A 950 -76.74 13.25 -57.77
C ASP A 950 -75.64 12.78 -56.78
N GLY A 951 -75.35 13.44 -55.67
CA GLY A 951 -75.96 14.56 -54.96
C GLY A 951 -75.46 14.52 -53.50
N ASP A 952 -75.16 15.71 -52.96
CA ASP A 952 -75.05 16.11 -51.54
C ASP A 952 -74.08 15.37 -50.59
N GLY A 953 -73.27 16.01 -49.75
CA GLY A 953 -73.17 17.42 -49.39
C GLY A 953 -72.06 17.65 -48.36
N ASP A 954 -71.49 18.86 -48.41
CA ASP A 954 -70.48 19.41 -47.51
C ASP A 954 -71.01 19.72 -46.09
N GLY A 955 -70.08 19.82 -45.13
CA GLY A 955 -70.29 20.64 -43.92
C GLY A 955 -69.37 20.31 -42.74
N GLY A 956 -68.29 21.08 -42.54
CA GLY A 956 -67.61 21.23 -41.24
C GLY A 956 -68.42 22.13 -40.28
N PRO A 957 -67.79 22.93 -39.39
CA PRO A 957 -66.85 22.61 -38.29
C PRO A 957 -67.36 23.19 -36.93
N GLY A 958 -66.57 23.07 -35.84
CA GLY A 958 -66.51 24.12 -34.80
C GLY A 958 -66.88 23.79 -33.33
N ASP A 959 -65.90 24.06 -32.46
CA ASP A 959 -65.94 24.79 -31.16
C ASP A 959 -66.60 24.26 -29.87
N GLY A 960 -65.82 24.36 -28.78
CA GLY A 960 -66.25 24.92 -27.48
C GLY A 960 -66.49 23.96 -26.31
N GLY A 961 -65.66 24.02 -25.25
CA GLY A 961 -65.94 23.43 -23.91
C GLY A 961 -66.94 24.26 -23.08
N PRO A 962 -66.92 24.25 -21.73
CA PRO A 962 -66.50 23.24 -20.74
C PRO A 962 -67.64 22.93 -19.71
N GLY A 963 -67.41 22.09 -18.69
CA GLY A 963 -68.32 22.02 -17.53
C GLY A 963 -68.16 20.82 -16.60
N ASP A 964 -67.88 21.12 -15.32
CA ASP A 964 -67.53 20.26 -14.19
C ASP A 964 -68.63 19.32 -13.65
N GLY A 965 -68.22 18.34 -12.84
CA GLY A 965 -68.99 17.84 -11.69
C GLY A 965 -69.01 16.32 -11.48
N GLY A 966 -68.24 15.81 -10.50
CA GLY A 966 -68.20 14.40 -10.04
C GLY A 966 -69.43 13.97 -9.22
N PRO A 967 -69.32 13.12 -8.17
CA PRO A 967 -68.21 12.26 -7.72
C PRO A 967 -68.65 10.81 -7.38
N GLY A 968 -67.73 9.95 -6.93
CA GLY A 968 -68.07 8.63 -6.37
C GLY A 968 -66.86 7.90 -5.80
N ASP A 969 -66.76 7.92 -4.47
CA ASP A 969 -65.69 7.34 -3.64
C ASP A 969 -66.16 6.00 -3.03
N GLY A 970 -65.22 5.14 -2.62
CA GLY A 970 -65.50 4.09 -1.62
C GLY A 970 -64.86 2.71 -1.80
N GLY A 971 -63.93 2.37 -0.90
CA GLY A 971 -64.15 1.24 0.00
C GLY A 971 -63.30 -0.04 -0.16
N SER A 972 -62.19 -0.10 0.59
CA SER A 972 -61.74 -1.18 1.51
C SER A 972 -61.92 -2.68 1.15
N GLY A 973 -60.84 -3.45 1.31
CA GLY A 973 -60.92 -4.90 1.60
C GLY A 973 -59.59 -5.66 1.65
N THR A 974 -59.03 -5.83 2.85
CA THR A 974 -58.23 -7.01 3.25
C THR A 974 -58.99 -7.64 4.42
N PRO A 975 -59.06 -8.99 4.55
CA PRO A 975 -57.97 -9.74 5.22
C PRO A 975 -57.83 -11.22 4.78
N GLY A 976 -56.77 -11.91 5.25
CA GLY A 976 -56.85 -13.36 5.45
C GLY A 976 -55.56 -14.15 5.25
N ASP A 977 -55.00 -14.59 6.37
CA ASP A 977 -53.83 -15.46 6.56
C ASP A 977 -53.92 -16.85 5.90
N GLY A 978 -52.74 -17.46 5.68
CA GLY A 978 -52.48 -18.79 6.23
C GLY A 978 -52.11 -19.94 5.29
N ALA A 979 -50.98 -20.56 5.63
CA ALA A 979 -50.64 -21.99 5.49
C ALA A 979 -49.87 -22.47 4.24
N GLN A 980 -48.57 -22.72 4.48
CA GLN A 980 -47.84 -23.88 3.94
C GLN A 980 -48.47 -25.21 4.44
N PRO A 981 -48.32 -26.34 3.71
CA PRO A 981 -47.17 -27.23 3.92
C PRO A 981 -46.66 -28.03 2.68
N GLY A 982 -45.37 -28.40 2.73
CA GLY A 982 -44.94 -29.79 2.48
C GLY A 982 -44.42 -30.21 1.08
N GLU A 983 -43.09 -30.27 0.97
CA GLU A 983 -42.25 -31.37 0.43
C GLU A 983 -42.71 -32.20 -0.79
N ASN A 984 -41.92 -32.21 -1.88
CA ASN A 984 -40.86 -33.20 -2.18
C ASN A 984 -40.47 -33.23 -3.67
N GLY A 985 -39.16 -33.30 -3.94
CA GLY A 985 -38.61 -34.17 -4.98
C GLY A 985 -38.10 -33.58 -6.30
N GLY A 986 -36.77 -33.35 -6.39
CA GLY A 986 -35.94 -34.11 -7.34
C GLY A 986 -35.54 -33.50 -8.69
N LYS A 987 -34.22 -33.31 -8.82
CA LYS A 987 -33.35 -33.44 -10.02
C LYS A 987 -33.34 -32.31 -11.07
N GLY A 988 -32.11 -31.90 -11.43
CA GLY A 988 -31.76 -31.57 -12.82
C GLY A 988 -30.81 -30.39 -13.02
N SER A 989 -29.51 -30.66 -13.03
CA SER A 989 -28.44 -29.79 -13.57
C SER A 989 -28.50 -29.67 -15.10
N GLY A 990 -28.04 -28.55 -15.65
CA GLY A 990 -27.59 -28.41 -17.05
C GLY A 990 -27.80 -26.98 -17.59
N SER A 991 -26.80 -26.11 -17.54
CA SER A 991 -25.77 -25.92 -18.60
C SER A 991 -26.38 -25.48 -19.93
N LEU A 992 -26.41 -24.16 -20.18
CA LEU A 992 -26.59 -23.60 -21.52
C LEU A 992 -25.25 -23.07 -22.04
N SER A 993 -24.75 -23.76 -23.05
CA SER A 993 -23.60 -23.44 -23.87
C SER A 993 -23.81 -22.15 -24.69
N ARG A 994 -22.78 -21.31 -24.76
CA ARG A 994 -22.60 -20.31 -25.82
C ARG A 994 -21.35 -20.66 -26.63
N ASP A 995 -21.57 -21.33 -27.75
CA ASP A 995 -20.74 -21.24 -28.96
C ASP A 995 -21.58 -20.45 -29.97
N GLY A 996 -21.11 -19.58 -30.85
CA GLY A 996 -19.79 -19.08 -31.22
C GLY A 996 -20.03 -18.20 -32.46
N LEU A 997 -19.32 -17.08 -32.61
CA LEU A 997 -19.25 -16.39 -33.90
C LEU A 997 -17.81 -15.97 -34.18
N ALA A 998 -17.30 -16.51 -35.28
CA ALA A 998 -15.95 -16.32 -35.77
C ALA A 998 -15.77 -14.93 -36.41
N ALA A 999 -14.55 -14.43 -36.28
CA ALA A 999 -14.02 -13.21 -36.86
C ALA A 999 -13.72 -13.34 -38.37
N THR A 1000 -13.95 -12.24 -39.10
CA THR A 1000 -13.15 -11.65 -40.20
C THR A 1000 -13.68 -10.21 -40.33
N GLY A 1001 -12.96 -9.09 -40.27
CA GLY A 1001 -11.58 -8.78 -40.61
C GLY A 1001 -11.59 -7.71 -41.70
N GLY A 1002 -11.46 -6.42 -41.36
CA GLY A 1002 -11.32 -5.32 -42.32
C GLY A 1002 -11.53 -3.92 -41.74
N ASP A 1003 -10.45 -3.29 -41.26
CA ASP A 1003 -10.33 -1.86 -40.89
C ASP A 1003 -10.53 -0.92 -42.11
N PRO A 1004 -11.01 0.33 -41.90
CA PRO A 1004 -10.09 1.43 -41.60
C PRO A 1004 -10.64 2.44 -40.58
N VAL A 1005 -10.11 2.43 -39.35
CA VAL A 1005 -10.20 3.59 -38.42
C VAL A 1005 -8.77 4.02 -38.09
N THR A 1006 -8.19 4.89 -38.93
CA THR A 1006 -6.83 5.43 -38.70
C THR A 1006 -6.71 6.93 -38.94
N ALA A 1007 -7.82 7.69 -38.92
CA ALA A 1007 -7.79 9.13 -39.15
C ALA A 1007 -8.11 10.02 -37.93
N TRP A 1008 -8.60 9.48 -36.81
CA TRP A 1008 -9.13 10.31 -35.70
C TRP A 1008 -8.28 10.35 -34.42
N LEU A 1009 -7.03 9.87 -34.45
CA LEU A 1009 -6.11 9.90 -33.29
C LEU A 1009 -5.10 11.06 -33.29
N LEU A 1010 -5.05 11.91 -34.33
CA LEU A 1010 -4.01 12.95 -34.45
C LEU A 1010 -4.46 14.38 -34.07
N ALA A 1011 -5.75 14.64 -33.89
CA ALA A 1011 -6.22 15.99 -33.49
C ALA A 1011 -6.24 16.17 -31.96
N GLY A 1012 -6.54 15.13 -31.18
CA GLY A 1012 -6.55 15.20 -29.70
C GLY A 1012 -5.16 15.22 -29.07
N ALA A 1013 -4.13 14.73 -29.76
CA ALA A 1013 -2.76 14.71 -29.25
C ALA A 1013 -2.05 16.08 -29.32
N ALA A 1014 -2.45 16.95 -30.27
CA ALA A 1014 -1.82 18.26 -30.45
C ALA A 1014 -2.19 19.26 -29.33
N THR A 1015 -3.40 19.16 -28.78
CA THR A 1015 -3.90 20.02 -27.69
C THR A 1015 -3.35 19.58 -26.33
N ALA A 1016 -3.19 18.27 -26.10
CA ALA A 1016 -2.55 17.72 -24.91
C ALA A 1016 -1.03 18.03 -24.85
N MET A 1017 -0.34 18.07 -26.00
CA MET A 1017 1.07 18.47 -26.05
C MET A 1017 1.30 19.97 -25.82
N LEU A 1018 0.33 20.84 -26.15
CA LEU A 1018 0.40 22.28 -25.87
C LEU A 1018 0.16 22.60 -24.38
N ALA A 1019 -0.69 21.83 -23.69
CA ALA A 1019 -0.89 21.94 -22.24
C ALA A 1019 0.32 21.41 -21.44
N ALA A 1020 0.92 20.28 -21.86
CA ALA A 1020 2.14 19.75 -21.27
C ALA A 1020 3.37 20.67 -21.48
N ALA A 1021 3.45 21.38 -22.62
CA ALA A 1021 4.50 22.36 -22.87
C ALA A 1021 4.36 23.62 -21.99
N GLY A 1022 3.14 24.01 -21.61
CA GLY A 1022 2.86 25.10 -20.67
C GLY A 1022 3.33 24.79 -19.24
N GLY A 1023 3.06 23.57 -18.75
CA GLY A 1023 3.54 23.09 -17.44
C GLY A 1023 5.07 23.00 -17.34
N VAL A 1024 5.74 22.57 -18.41
CA VAL A 1024 7.22 22.50 -18.45
C VAL A 1024 7.87 23.89 -18.57
N LEU A 1025 7.23 24.87 -19.21
CA LEU A 1025 7.71 26.26 -19.21
C LEU A 1025 7.53 26.94 -17.84
N TRP A 1026 6.45 26.63 -17.12
CA TRP A 1026 6.16 27.15 -15.78
C TRP A 1026 7.11 26.58 -14.71
N LEU A 1027 7.50 25.30 -14.79
CA LEU A 1027 8.54 24.71 -13.94
C LEU A 1027 9.95 25.28 -14.24
N ARG A 1028 10.25 25.63 -15.50
CA ARG A 1028 11.55 26.22 -15.89
C ARG A 1028 11.74 27.68 -15.48
N THR A 1029 10.66 28.45 -15.31
CA THR A 1029 10.73 29.83 -14.78
C THR A 1029 10.89 29.86 -13.26
N ARG A 1030 10.41 28.83 -12.54
CA ARG A 1030 10.59 28.69 -11.08
C ARG A 1030 12.03 28.26 -10.70
N MET A 1031 12.68 27.43 -11.50
CA MET A 1031 14.09 27.02 -11.29
C MET A 1031 15.15 28.06 -11.69
N ARG A 1032 14.75 29.23 -12.22
CA ARG A 1032 15.66 30.36 -12.54
C ARG A 1032 15.63 31.50 -11.52
N ARG A 1033 14.89 31.35 -10.42
CA ARG A 1033 14.81 32.32 -9.30
C ARG A 1033 15.15 31.70 -7.93
N GLN A 1034 15.96 30.64 -7.92
CA GLN A 1034 16.74 30.24 -6.75
C GLN A 1034 18.23 30.36 -7.08
#